data_AF-A0AAU8HP82-F1
#
_entry.id   AF-A0AAU8HP82-F1
#
_cell.length_a   1.000
_cell.length_b   1.000
_cell.length_c   1.000
_cell.angle_alpha   90.00
_cell.angle_beta   90.00
_cell.angle_gamma   90.00
#
_symmetry.space_group_name_H-M   'P 1'
#
loop_
_entity.id
_entity.type
_entity.pdbx_description
1 polymer ?
#
loop_
_entity_poly.entity_id
_entity_poly.type
_entity_poly.pdbx_seq_one_letter_code
_entity_poly.pdbx_strand_id
1 'polypeptide(L)'
;MKQERVHVMAGNTFAVSDATGDMRPDPHAPMGLFSFDTRFLSHWVLTIDGQPLSPLSRDDMTYFETRFFLVPGTASHYIDADVSVIRHRSIDDSFNERITLLNHSAEAVEFTVRMEIGSDFADTSEIKGPRPRRVAARVEENRLRLCHERERFTREAIVSSTVAAQVDPGGMTFRITVAPRGTWTTNLHVAMTIRGEGARDLRASLESHQRQVRDDMREDLRQWLERAPTLVAERQPLTDADLAALTDLAALRYAPLAYTDRVPVGGMPWAMALYGRDSLITCLETLAFTPELAAPTLRLLANGQGGRLDDDHDEEPGKILAETRYGESAAFGEQPTSLYYGAADTTPLFVILLDEYERWSGDVELVRELRHPARMALDWLDEYGDSTGDGYLRYRRRGSRGLLNQCWKNSPDAVVDQYGRQPAFPRATCELQGYAYDAKMRGARLARDIWDDPGYADRLRREAAALKERFNRDFWLPQRGYYAFALGPDGRPVDALTSNIGHLLWSGIVPPERSAQIAGHLLGPRMFTGWGVRTFAEGQLPYNPVGAHLGGVWPSDNALIAAGLRRYGHDEEAARIVAGIFAMAETLGGSVPEVIAGYPRDLTRYPVQLPAAGRPQSWAAGALMMLLATTLGLYPVGENLLVRPALPDGFGWLDLLDIPGRWGLTDAYGREHRVTGARIR
;
A
#
# COMPACT_ATOMS: atom_id res chain seq x y z
N MET A 1 2.14 19.06 20.13
CA MET A 1 2.96 17.95 19.62
C MET A 1 2.02 16.81 19.28
N LYS A 2 2.15 16.19 18.10
CA LYS A 2 1.36 14.99 17.75
C LYS A 2 1.66 13.90 18.78
N GLN A 3 0.64 13.19 19.27
CA GLN A 3 0.86 11.91 19.91
C GLN A 3 1.52 11.00 18.88
N GLU A 4 2.72 10.52 19.19
CA GLU A 4 3.40 9.48 18.44
C GLU A 4 2.52 8.23 18.44
N ARG A 5 2.28 7.68 17.25
CA ARG A 5 1.49 6.47 17.05
C ARG A 5 2.44 5.31 16.84
N VAL A 6 2.14 4.20 17.49
CA VAL A 6 2.93 2.96 17.44
C VAL A 6 2.09 1.90 16.75
N HIS A 7 2.71 1.23 15.78
CA HIS A 7 2.07 0.22 14.97
C HIS A 7 2.77 -1.11 15.14
N VAL A 8 1.99 -2.18 15.26
CA VAL A 8 2.47 -3.57 15.25
C VAL A 8 1.53 -4.35 14.35
N MET A 9 2.04 -5.22 13.49
CA MET A 9 1.21 -5.95 12.53
C MET A 9 1.76 -7.33 12.19
N ALA A 10 0.87 -8.23 11.75
CA ALA A 10 1.20 -9.54 11.22
C ALA A 10 0.14 -9.93 10.19
N GLY A 11 0.49 -9.83 8.90
CA GLY A 11 -0.43 -10.12 7.80
C GLY A 11 -1.72 -9.31 7.90
N ASN A 12 -2.82 -9.98 8.24
CA ASN A 12 -4.17 -9.41 8.26
C ASN A 12 -4.52 -8.69 9.57
N THR A 13 -3.67 -8.82 10.59
CA THR A 13 -3.90 -8.25 11.92
C THR A 13 -2.94 -7.10 12.16
N PHE A 14 -3.44 -5.99 12.72
CA PHE A 14 -2.61 -4.87 13.13
C PHE A 14 -3.16 -4.16 14.35
N ALA A 15 -2.28 -3.56 15.14
CA ALA A 15 -2.62 -2.75 16.30
C ALA A 15 -2.05 -1.34 16.14
N VAL A 16 -2.85 -0.35 16.52
CA VAL A 16 -2.45 1.06 16.57
C VAL A 16 -2.67 1.59 17.98
N SER A 17 -1.60 2.02 18.63
CA SER A 17 -1.62 2.58 19.98
C SER A 17 -0.86 3.90 20.06
N ASP A 18 -0.96 4.58 21.21
CA ASP A 18 -0.08 5.70 21.52
C ASP A 18 1.32 5.22 21.98
N ALA A 19 2.19 6.17 22.32
CA ALA A 19 3.55 5.92 22.80
C ALA A 19 3.64 5.14 24.12
N THR A 20 2.54 4.99 24.88
CA THR A 20 2.49 4.16 26.08
C THR A 20 2.01 2.73 25.80
N GLY A 21 1.62 2.46 24.55
CA GLY A 21 0.96 1.23 24.16
C GLY A 21 -0.56 1.26 24.39
N ASP A 22 -1.13 2.35 24.90
CA ASP A 22 -2.56 2.42 25.16
C ASP A 22 -3.36 2.61 23.87
N MET A 23 -4.52 1.95 23.80
CA MET A 23 -5.49 2.12 22.72
C MET A 23 -6.74 2.76 23.31
N ARG A 24 -7.11 3.93 22.78
CA ARG A 24 -8.34 4.64 23.13
C ARG A 24 -9.02 5.09 21.84
N PRO A 25 -10.36 5.05 21.74
CA PRO A 25 -11.04 5.54 20.55
C PRO A 25 -10.67 7.01 20.28
N ASP A 26 -10.24 7.30 19.05
CA ASP A 26 -9.93 8.65 18.57
C ASP A 26 -10.71 8.87 17.26
N PRO A 27 -11.57 9.89 17.14
CA PRO A 27 -12.31 10.17 15.91
C PRO A 27 -11.39 10.57 14.72
N HIS A 28 -10.12 10.88 15.00
CA HIS A 28 -9.12 11.30 14.01
C HIS A 28 -8.02 10.26 13.77
N ALA A 29 -8.08 9.11 14.44
CA ALA A 29 -7.08 8.05 14.32
C ALA A 29 -7.70 6.66 14.47
N PRO A 30 -7.28 5.68 13.67
CA PRO A 30 -7.78 4.31 13.78
C PRO A 30 -7.07 3.55 14.90
N MET A 31 -7.28 4.00 16.14
CA MET A 31 -6.71 3.36 17.34
C MET A 31 -7.45 2.05 17.65
N GLY A 32 -6.69 1.01 18.03
CA GLY A 32 -7.24 -0.29 18.38
C GLY A 32 -6.47 -1.47 17.80
N LEU A 33 -6.99 -2.68 18.06
CA LEU A 33 -6.56 -3.94 17.46
C LEU A 33 -7.56 -4.32 16.36
N PHE A 34 -7.06 -4.57 15.16
CA PHE A 34 -7.85 -4.85 13.97
C PHE A 34 -7.45 -6.19 13.36
N SER A 35 -8.43 -6.89 12.80
CA SER A 35 -8.21 -8.05 11.95
C SER A 35 -9.38 -8.19 10.99
N PHE A 36 -9.12 -8.47 9.71
CA PHE A 36 -10.14 -8.61 8.65
C PHE A 36 -11.19 -7.48 8.68
N ASP A 37 -10.70 -6.24 8.54
CA ASP A 37 -11.46 -4.99 8.58
C ASP A 37 -12.21 -4.68 9.89
N THR A 38 -12.17 -5.54 10.91
CA THR A 38 -12.91 -5.37 12.17
C THR A 38 -12.01 -4.92 13.31
N ARG A 39 -12.41 -3.91 14.09
CA ARG A 39 -11.75 -3.51 15.35
C ARG A 39 -12.12 -4.45 16.51
N PHE A 40 -11.30 -5.46 16.76
CA PHE A 40 -11.49 -6.41 17.87
C PHE A 40 -11.29 -5.80 19.25
N LEU A 41 -10.40 -4.81 19.41
CA LEU A 41 -10.28 -4.02 20.65
C LEU A 41 -10.28 -2.54 20.31
N SER A 42 -11.22 -1.80 20.89
CA SER A 42 -11.29 -0.33 20.78
C SER A 42 -10.67 0.35 22.00
N HIS A 43 -10.49 -0.39 23.10
CA HIS A 43 -9.95 0.10 24.36
C HIS A 43 -9.01 -0.94 24.97
N TRP A 44 -7.77 -0.52 25.23
CA TRP A 44 -6.70 -1.36 25.79
C TRP A 44 -5.74 -0.48 26.58
N VAL A 45 -6.01 -0.31 27.87
CA VAL A 45 -5.39 0.74 28.70
C VAL A 45 -4.82 0.14 29.98
N LEU A 46 -3.54 0.40 30.23
CA LEU A 46 -2.84 -0.08 31.43
C LEU A 46 -2.69 1.04 32.47
N THR A 47 -3.13 0.76 33.70
CA THR A 47 -2.90 1.64 34.86
C THR A 47 -2.30 0.86 36.04
N ILE A 48 -1.49 1.55 36.85
CA ILE A 48 -0.91 1.04 38.08
C ILE A 48 -1.41 1.92 39.23
N ASP A 49 -2.09 1.33 40.21
CA ASP A 49 -2.74 2.04 41.32
C ASP A 49 -3.66 3.18 40.87
N GLY A 50 -4.33 2.98 39.72
CA GLY A 50 -5.20 3.97 39.09
C GLY A 50 -4.48 5.12 38.39
N GLN A 51 -3.14 5.14 38.38
CA GLN A 51 -2.34 6.13 37.66
C GLN A 51 -2.11 5.70 36.20
N PRO A 52 -2.22 6.61 35.22
CA PRO A 52 -1.77 6.36 33.86
C PRO A 52 -0.23 6.24 33.82
N LEU A 53 0.28 5.64 32.75
CA LEU A 53 1.71 5.49 32.53
C LEU A 53 2.27 6.65 31.69
N SER A 54 3.52 7.01 31.93
CA SER A 54 4.31 7.90 31.07
C SER A 54 5.37 7.10 30.31
N PRO A 55 5.61 7.38 29.02
CA PRO A 55 6.64 6.70 28.25
C PRO A 55 8.04 7.27 28.57
N LEU A 56 9.00 6.38 28.83
CA LEU A 56 10.42 6.72 28.93
C LEU A 56 11.13 6.50 27.60
N SER A 57 10.88 5.36 26.97
CA SER A 57 11.43 5.00 25.66
C SER A 57 10.63 3.85 25.04
N ARG A 58 10.90 3.61 23.76
CA ARG A 58 10.34 2.51 22.97
C ARG A 58 11.46 1.86 22.16
N ASP A 59 11.35 0.56 21.98
CA ASP A 59 12.24 -0.26 21.16
C ASP A 59 11.41 -1.04 20.13
N ASP A 60 11.53 -0.63 18.87
CA ASP A 60 10.87 -1.30 17.73
C ASP A 60 11.80 -2.36 17.18
N MET A 61 11.55 -3.60 17.61
CA MET A 61 12.44 -4.70 17.25
C MET A 61 12.14 -5.22 15.84
N THR A 62 10.86 -5.37 15.50
CA THR A 62 10.35 -5.80 14.18
C THR A 62 8.98 -5.17 13.92
N TYR A 63 8.43 -5.33 12.70
CA TYR A 63 7.08 -4.83 12.40
C TYR A 63 5.97 -5.52 13.21
N PHE A 64 6.26 -6.68 13.82
CA PHE A 64 5.33 -7.49 14.59
C PHE A 64 5.64 -7.54 16.09
N GLU A 65 6.66 -6.81 16.57
CA GLU A 65 7.12 -6.86 17.96
C GLU A 65 7.71 -5.52 18.41
N THR A 66 7.18 -4.96 19.52
CA THR A 66 7.66 -3.69 20.10
C THR A 66 7.70 -3.76 21.63
N ARG A 67 8.60 -3.00 22.25
CA ARG A 67 8.73 -2.85 23.70
C ARG A 67 8.57 -1.41 24.13
N PHE A 68 7.77 -1.22 25.18
CA PHE A 68 7.57 0.07 25.82
C PHE A 68 8.19 0.04 27.21
N PHE A 69 8.98 1.06 27.54
CA PHE A 69 9.54 1.28 28.87
C PHE A 69 8.82 2.46 29.51
N LEU A 70 8.10 2.19 30.60
CA LEU A 70 7.09 3.08 31.15
C LEU A 70 7.27 3.25 32.66
N VAL A 71 6.69 4.31 33.21
CA VAL A 71 6.60 4.54 34.66
C VAL A 71 5.21 5.05 35.04
N PRO A 72 4.68 4.71 36.23
CA PRO A 72 3.42 5.28 36.71
C PRO A 72 3.50 6.78 36.97
N GLY A 73 2.44 7.51 36.65
CA GLY A 73 2.36 8.96 36.87
C GLY A 73 3.27 9.75 35.93
N THR A 74 3.66 10.96 36.34
CA THR A 74 4.59 11.82 35.58
C THR A 74 5.99 11.71 36.16
N ALA A 75 6.95 11.18 35.40
CA ALA A 75 8.35 11.23 35.78
C ALA A 75 8.79 12.70 35.90
N SER A 76 9.24 13.12 37.08
CA SER A 76 9.85 14.44 37.26
C SER A 76 11.36 14.26 37.46
N HIS A 77 12.17 15.25 37.06
CA HIS A 77 13.62 15.23 37.31
C HIS A 77 14.01 15.20 38.80
N TYR A 78 13.05 15.36 39.71
CA TYR A 78 13.29 15.52 41.15
C TYR A 78 12.80 14.33 41.99
N ILE A 79 12.13 13.35 41.37
CA ILE A 79 11.59 12.16 42.06
C ILE A 79 11.92 10.94 41.19
N ASP A 80 12.80 10.09 41.70
CA ASP A 80 13.07 8.79 41.09
C ASP A 80 11.82 7.92 41.19
N ALA A 81 11.42 7.29 40.09
CA ALA A 81 10.32 6.35 40.10
C ALA A 81 10.78 5.03 40.75
N ASP A 82 10.21 4.67 41.90
CA ASP A 82 10.46 3.39 42.58
C ASP A 82 9.84 2.19 41.84
N VAL A 83 9.15 2.43 40.73
CA VAL A 83 8.46 1.44 39.93
C VAL A 83 8.64 1.72 38.45
N SER A 84 8.94 0.68 37.67
CA SER A 84 8.90 0.75 36.21
C SER A 84 8.06 -0.39 35.64
N VAL A 85 7.45 -0.13 34.49
CA VAL A 85 6.64 -1.10 33.75
C VAL A 85 7.26 -1.30 32.37
N ILE A 86 7.42 -2.56 31.98
CA ILE A 86 7.80 -2.94 30.62
C ILE A 86 6.58 -3.61 30.00
N ARG A 87 6.07 -3.05 28.90
CA ARG A 87 5.10 -3.72 28.03
C ARG A 87 5.84 -4.29 26.84
N HIS A 88 5.69 -5.58 26.61
CA HIS A 88 6.20 -6.24 25.43
C HIS A 88 5.03 -6.74 24.61
N ARG A 89 4.85 -6.17 23.42
CA ARG A 89 3.72 -6.45 22.55
C ARG A 89 4.20 -7.19 21.31
N SER A 90 3.50 -8.26 20.96
CA SER A 90 3.70 -8.96 19.69
C SER A 90 2.37 -9.33 19.05
N ILE A 91 2.36 -9.40 17.72
CA ILE A 91 1.25 -9.95 16.96
C ILE A 91 1.78 -11.11 16.13
N ASP A 92 1.09 -12.23 16.21
CA ASP A 92 1.24 -13.37 15.31
C ASP A 92 -0.13 -13.70 14.70
N ASP A 93 -0.69 -14.88 14.98
CA ASP A 93 -2.10 -15.16 14.73
C ASP A 93 -3.02 -14.56 15.82
N SER A 94 -2.46 -14.25 16.97
CA SER A 94 -3.09 -13.61 18.12
C SER A 94 -2.35 -12.34 18.52
N PHE A 95 -2.99 -11.53 19.34
CA PHE A 95 -2.35 -10.36 19.94
C PHE A 95 -1.88 -10.72 21.35
N ASN A 96 -0.59 -10.52 21.60
CA ASN A 96 0.07 -10.90 22.84
C ASN A 96 0.66 -9.65 23.50
N GLU A 97 0.45 -9.52 24.82
CA GLU A 97 1.08 -8.47 25.60
C GLU A 97 1.60 -9.01 26.93
N ARG A 98 2.91 -8.98 27.09
CA ARG A 98 3.57 -9.27 28.36
C ARG A 98 3.77 -7.98 29.14
N ILE A 99 3.24 -7.94 30.34
CA ILE A 99 3.38 -6.82 31.27
C ILE A 99 4.34 -7.26 32.36
N THR A 100 5.41 -6.49 32.56
CA THR A 100 6.39 -6.71 33.62
C THR A 100 6.45 -5.48 34.51
N LEU A 101 6.18 -5.65 35.80
CA LEU A 101 6.30 -4.60 36.81
C LEU A 101 7.54 -4.88 37.66
N LEU A 102 8.42 -3.89 37.77
CA LEU A 102 9.63 -3.95 38.58
C LEU A 102 9.49 -3.02 39.78
N ASN A 103 9.71 -3.55 40.98
CA ASN A 103 9.81 -2.77 42.20
C ASN A 103 11.28 -2.44 42.45
N HIS A 104 11.65 -1.16 42.40
CA HIS A 104 13.01 -0.68 42.65
C HIS A 104 13.25 -0.30 44.11
N SER A 105 12.21 -0.31 44.95
CA SER A 105 12.34 0.04 46.37
C SER A 105 13.02 -1.07 47.19
N ALA A 106 13.42 -0.72 48.41
CA ALA A 106 13.97 -1.65 49.40
C ALA A 106 12.89 -2.39 50.21
N GLU A 107 11.61 -2.11 49.96
CA GLU A 107 10.47 -2.68 50.69
C GLU A 107 9.55 -3.48 49.76
N ALA A 108 8.76 -4.38 50.35
CA ALA A 108 7.70 -5.04 49.59
C ALA A 108 6.56 -4.06 49.38
N VAL A 109 6.08 -3.94 48.14
CA VAL A 109 5.02 -2.99 47.78
C VAL A 109 3.83 -3.74 47.20
N GLU A 110 2.63 -3.33 47.62
CA GLU A 110 1.38 -3.80 47.03
C GLU A 110 1.00 -2.93 45.84
N PHE A 111 0.68 -3.56 44.71
CA PHE A 111 0.25 -2.89 43.50
C PHE A 111 -1.12 -3.40 43.06
N THR A 112 -1.93 -2.49 42.55
CA THR A 112 -3.12 -2.78 41.74
C THR A 112 -2.81 -2.51 40.28
N VAL A 113 -2.55 -3.57 39.52
CA VAL A 113 -2.38 -3.50 38.07
C VAL A 113 -3.74 -3.69 37.41
N ARG A 114 -4.20 -2.71 36.63
CA ARG A 114 -5.48 -2.78 35.90
C ARG A 114 -5.24 -2.66 34.41
N MET A 115 -5.72 -3.67 33.67
CA MET A 115 -5.90 -3.59 32.23
C MET A 115 -7.39 -3.36 31.95
N GLU A 116 -7.73 -2.18 31.46
CA GLU A 116 -9.06 -1.86 30.93
C GLU A 116 -9.17 -2.39 29.50
N ILE A 117 -10.27 -3.08 29.20
CA ILE A 117 -10.47 -3.78 27.95
C ILE A 117 -11.87 -3.47 27.44
N GLY A 118 -11.96 -3.05 26.18
CA GLY A 118 -13.22 -2.79 25.51
C GLY A 118 -13.14 -3.04 24.01
N SER A 119 -14.32 -3.30 23.43
CA SER A 119 -14.48 -3.51 22.00
C SER A 119 -15.75 -2.87 21.52
N ASP A 120 -15.74 -2.41 20.27
CA ASP A 120 -16.92 -1.97 19.55
C ASP A 120 -17.16 -2.75 18.25
N PHE A 121 -16.21 -3.61 17.83
CA PHE A 121 -16.25 -4.37 16.57
C PHE A 121 -16.56 -3.51 15.34
N ALA A 122 -16.12 -2.24 15.36
CA ALA A 122 -16.34 -1.32 14.25
C ALA A 122 -15.53 -1.73 13.02
N ASP A 123 -16.11 -1.54 11.84
CA ASP A 123 -15.39 -1.68 10.58
C ASP A 123 -14.34 -0.57 10.44
N THR A 124 -13.24 -0.86 9.75
CA THR A 124 -12.15 0.09 9.52
C THR A 124 -12.62 1.36 8.80
N SER A 125 -13.59 1.22 7.88
CA SER A 125 -14.19 2.35 7.17
C SER A 125 -15.10 3.23 8.04
N GLU A 126 -15.53 2.74 9.20
CA GLU A 126 -16.45 3.43 10.10
C GLU A 126 -15.75 4.14 11.28
N ILE A 127 -14.44 3.97 11.49
CA ILE A 127 -13.79 4.37 12.75
C ILE A 127 -13.98 5.86 13.11
N LYS A 128 -14.11 6.75 12.11
CA LYS A 128 -14.36 8.19 12.32
C LYS A 128 -15.75 8.49 12.89
N GLY A 129 -16.69 7.57 12.71
CA GLY A 129 -18.05 7.64 13.24
C GLY A 129 -18.66 6.24 13.33
N PRO A 130 -18.22 5.41 14.30
CA PRO A 130 -18.64 4.02 14.40
C PRO A 130 -20.13 3.91 14.65
N ARG A 131 -20.79 2.97 13.97
CA ARG A 131 -22.19 2.67 14.28
C ARG A 131 -22.31 2.03 15.66
N PRO A 132 -23.34 2.37 16.46
CA PRO A 132 -23.59 1.72 17.72
C PRO A 132 -23.81 0.21 17.52
N ARG A 133 -23.02 -0.62 18.21
CA ARG A 133 -23.14 -2.07 18.21
C ARG A 133 -23.41 -2.59 19.62
N ARG A 134 -24.24 -3.62 19.73
CA ARG A 134 -24.40 -4.34 20.99
C ARG A 134 -23.25 -5.31 21.15
N VAL A 135 -22.45 -5.10 22.20
CA VAL A 135 -21.35 -5.98 22.60
C VAL A 135 -21.70 -6.65 23.92
N ALA A 136 -21.70 -7.98 23.94
CA ALA A 136 -21.89 -8.76 25.15
C ALA A 136 -20.54 -9.09 25.77
N ALA A 137 -20.34 -8.73 27.04
CA ALA A 137 -19.18 -9.14 27.83
C ALA A 137 -19.56 -10.34 28.70
N ARG A 138 -18.82 -11.44 28.57
CA ARG A 138 -18.94 -12.64 29.40
C ARG A 138 -17.67 -12.80 30.21
N VAL A 139 -17.84 -12.84 31.53
CA VAL A 139 -16.77 -13.05 32.48
C VAL A 139 -16.66 -14.54 32.77
N GLU A 140 -15.48 -15.09 32.52
CA GLU A 140 -15.10 -16.48 32.81
C GLU A 140 -13.90 -16.47 33.75
N GLU A 141 -13.54 -17.61 34.33
CA GLU A 141 -12.36 -17.71 35.19
C GLU A 141 -11.11 -17.30 34.41
N ASN A 142 -10.48 -16.20 34.86
CA ASN A 142 -9.27 -15.65 34.27
C ASN A 142 -9.37 -15.28 32.77
N ARG A 143 -10.60 -15.08 32.27
CA ARG A 143 -10.88 -14.78 30.85
C ARG A 143 -12.03 -13.77 30.71
N LEU A 144 -11.85 -12.83 29.78
CA LEU A 144 -12.89 -11.90 29.36
C LEU A 144 -13.22 -12.16 27.89
N ARG A 145 -14.49 -12.49 27.62
CA ARG A 145 -15.00 -12.73 26.26
C ARG A 145 -15.91 -11.59 25.85
N LEU A 146 -15.53 -10.85 24.82
CA LEU A 146 -16.34 -9.79 24.20
C LEU A 146 -16.89 -10.34 22.88
N CYS A 147 -18.21 -10.24 22.68
CA CYS A 147 -18.87 -10.79 21.51
C CYS A 147 -19.84 -9.79 20.89
N HIS A 148 -19.77 -9.65 19.57
CA HIS A 148 -20.77 -8.98 18.76
C HIS A 148 -21.37 -9.97 17.77
N GLU A 149 -22.70 -9.97 17.67
CA GLU A 149 -23.46 -10.84 16.78
C GLU A 149 -24.58 -10.03 16.11
N ARG A 150 -24.63 -10.12 14.79
CA ARG A 150 -25.74 -9.68 13.94
C ARG A 150 -26.04 -10.80 12.95
N GLU A 151 -27.14 -11.51 13.15
CA GLU A 151 -27.51 -12.68 12.34
C GLU A 151 -26.36 -13.70 12.24
N ARG A 152 -25.80 -13.93 11.03
CA ARG A 152 -24.69 -14.85 10.80
C ARG A 152 -23.30 -14.20 10.93
N PHE A 153 -23.25 -12.88 11.15
CA PHE A 153 -22.00 -12.16 11.35
C PHE A 153 -21.67 -12.14 12.83
N THR A 154 -20.62 -12.86 13.22
CA THR A 154 -20.16 -12.90 14.61
C THR A 154 -18.67 -12.61 14.70
N ARG A 155 -18.32 -11.77 15.68
CA ARG A 155 -16.94 -11.41 16.02
C ARG A 155 -16.76 -11.55 17.52
N GLU A 156 -15.65 -12.17 17.91
CA GLU A 156 -15.39 -12.46 19.31
C GLU A 156 -13.92 -12.17 19.64
N ALA A 157 -13.68 -11.43 20.71
CA ALA A 157 -12.36 -11.21 21.29
C ALA A 157 -12.31 -11.94 22.64
N ILE A 158 -11.38 -12.88 22.81
CA ILE A 158 -11.18 -13.61 24.06
C ILE A 158 -9.83 -13.20 24.64
N VAL A 159 -9.86 -12.48 25.75
CA VAL A 159 -8.67 -12.08 26.49
C VAL A 159 -8.45 -13.06 27.64
N SER A 160 -7.23 -13.56 27.77
CA SER A 160 -6.82 -14.47 28.84
C SER A 160 -5.49 -14.03 29.45
N SER A 161 -5.25 -14.39 30.71
CA SER A 161 -4.01 -14.06 31.44
C SER A 161 -3.28 -15.32 31.90
N THR A 162 -1.95 -15.29 32.00
CA THR A 162 -1.17 -16.41 32.59
C THR A 162 -1.21 -16.43 34.11
N VAL A 163 -1.53 -15.30 34.75
CA VAL A 163 -1.70 -15.18 36.21
C VAL A 163 -3.17 -14.95 36.51
N ALA A 164 -3.67 -15.47 37.64
CA ALA A 164 -5.04 -15.26 38.07
C ALA A 164 -5.38 -13.77 38.22
N ALA A 165 -6.42 -13.34 37.53
CA ALA A 165 -6.96 -11.97 37.58
C ALA A 165 -8.37 -11.97 38.16
N GLN A 166 -8.73 -10.87 38.81
CA GLN A 166 -10.15 -10.54 39.00
C GLN A 166 -10.67 -9.94 37.70
N VAL A 167 -11.65 -10.60 37.09
CA VAL A 167 -12.20 -10.21 35.79
C VAL A 167 -13.60 -9.62 35.99
N ASP A 168 -13.85 -8.50 35.33
CA ASP A 168 -15.16 -7.86 35.25
C ASP A 168 -15.46 -7.44 33.80
N PRO A 169 -16.67 -6.98 33.47
CA PRO A 169 -17.02 -6.61 32.10
C PRO A 169 -16.12 -5.53 31.46
N GLY A 170 -15.37 -4.75 32.24
CA GLY A 170 -14.48 -3.70 31.77
C GLY A 170 -13.00 -4.06 31.76
N GLY A 171 -12.61 -5.29 32.12
CA GLY A 171 -11.20 -5.71 32.05
C GLY A 171 -10.73 -6.67 33.16
N MET A 172 -9.43 -6.61 33.43
CA MET A 172 -8.71 -7.50 34.35
C MET A 172 -7.92 -6.72 35.40
N THR A 173 -8.09 -7.07 36.67
CA THR A 173 -7.37 -6.48 37.81
C THR A 173 -6.49 -7.52 38.50
N PHE A 174 -5.23 -7.18 38.71
CA PHE A 174 -4.27 -7.96 39.49
C PHE A 174 -3.91 -7.18 40.75
N ARG A 175 -4.16 -7.79 41.92
CA ARG A 175 -3.66 -7.30 43.21
C ARG A 175 -2.50 -8.17 43.62
N ILE A 176 -1.31 -7.56 43.66
CA ILE A 176 -0.04 -8.28 43.78
C ILE A 176 0.81 -7.61 44.85
N THR A 177 1.66 -8.41 45.50
CA THR A 177 2.73 -7.90 46.36
C THR A 177 4.05 -8.24 45.69
N VAL A 178 4.88 -7.24 45.40
CA VAL A 178 6.18 -7.44 44.76
C VAL A 178 7.28 -7.19 45.79
N ALA A 179 8.13 -8.19 45.99
CA ALA A 179 9.24 -8.14 46.94
C ALA A 179 10.20 -6.96 46.65
N PRO A 180 11.03 -6.54 47.63
CA PRO A 180 12.11 -5.58 47.39
C PRO A 180 12.97 -5.97 46.20
N ARG A 181 13.25 -5.05 45.28
CA ARG A 181 14.01 -5.33 44.04
C ARG A 181 13.40 -6.47 43.19
N GLY A 182 12.14 -6.80 43.43
CA GLY A 182 11.44 -7.92 42.82
C GLY A 182 10.78 -7.58 41.49
N THR A 183 10.23 -8.60 40.85
CA THR A 183 9.55 -8.48 39.57
C THR A 183 8.28 -9.31 39.56
N TRP A 184 7.22 -8.77 38.95
CA TRP A 184 6.01 -9.50 38.61
C TRP A 184 5.76 -9.43 37.11
N THR A 185 5.30 -10.55 36.53
CA THR A 185 5.02 -10.65 35.10
C THR A 185 3.71 -11.40 34.86
N THR A 186 2.91 -10.91 33.92
CA THR A 186 1.81 -11.67 33.31
C THR A 186 1.85 -11.52 31.80
N ASN A 187 1.34 -12.53 31.08
CA ASN A 187 1.08 -12.45 29.64
C ASN A 187 -0.43 -12.41 29.42
N LEU A 188 -0.88 -11.41 28.68
CA LEU A 188 -2.22 -11.31 28.15
C LEU A 188 -2.23 -11.83 26.71
N HIS A 189 -3.15 -12.73 26.42
CA HIS A 189 -3.36 -13.29 25.08
C HIS A 189 -4.77 -12.95 24.62
N VAL A 190 -4.89 -12.36 23.43
CA VAL A 190 -6.14 -11.96 22.80
C VAL A 190 -6.36 -12.77 21.53
N ALA A 191 -7.31 -13.71 21.57
CA ALA A 191 -7.77 -14.43 20.40
C ALA A 191 -8.87 -13.62 19.69
N MET A 192 -8.73 -13.43 18.38
CA MET A 192 -9.68 -12.69 17.52
C MET A 192 -10.45 -13.65 16.63
N THR A 193 -11.62 -14.10 17.07
CA THR A 193 -12.40 -15.12 16.37
C THR A 193 -13.41 -14.52 15.39
N ILE A 194 -13.40 -15.03 14.17
CA ILE A 194 -14.43 -14.80 13.14
C ILE A 194 -15.27 -16.08 13.05
N ARG A 195 -16.46 -16.11 13.66
CA ARG A 195 -17.24 -17.36 13.69
C ARG A 195 -17.95 -17.62 12.36
N GLY A 196 -17.92 -18.89 11.97
CA GLY A 196 -18.66 -19.43 10.83
C GLY A 196 -19.82 -20.33 11.23
N GLU A 197 -20.40 -20.97 10.23
CA GLU A 197 -21.38 -22.05 10.45
C GLU A 197 -20.72 -23.17 11.26
N GLY A 198 -21.27 -23.50 12.44
CA GLY A 198 -20.69 -24.48 13.37
C GLY A 198 -19.93 -23.90 14.59
N ALA A 199 -20.00 -22.59 14.83
CA ALA A 199 -19.47 -21.92 16.04
C ALA A 199 -17.96 -22.05 16.29
N ARG A 200 -17.18 -22.36 15.24
CA ARG A 200 -15.70 -22.35 15.25
C ARG A 200 -15.18 -21.14 14.47
N ASP A 201 -13.92 -20.78 14.71
CA ASP A 201 -13.23 -19.79 13.88
C ASP A 201 -13.18 -20.29 12.43
N LEU A 202 -13.71 -19.51 11.49
CA LEU A 202 -13.67 -19.80 10.04
C LEU A 202 -12.23 -20.01 9.56
N ARG A 203 -11.29 -19.31 10.18
CA ARG A 203 -9.88 -19.35 9.79
C ARG A 203 -9.21 -20.65 10.22
N ALA A 204 -9.66 -21.29 11.30
CA ALA A 204 -9.04 -22.51 11.83
C ALA A 204 -9.02 -23.68 10.83
N SER A 205 -9.97 -23.70 9.89
CA SER A 205 -10.02 -24.69 8.80
C SER A 205 -9.22 -24.29 7.55
N LEU A 206 -8.73 -23.04 7.47
CA LEU A 206 -7.94 -22.58 6.32
C LEU A 206 -6.50 -23.07 6.45
N GLU A 207 -6.00 -23.75 5.43
CA GLU A 207 -4.61 -24.20 5.39
C GLU A 207 -3.61 -23.04 5.55
N SER A 208 -3.92 -21.86 5.00
CA SER A 208 -3.09 -20.66 5.12
C SER A 208 -2.91 -20.21 6.57
N HIS A 209 -4.00 -20.20 7.34
CA HIS A 209 -3.97 -19.88 8.77
C HIS A 209 -3.24 -20.95 9.57
N GLN A 210 -3.41 -22.24 9.25
CA GLN A 210 -2.66 -23.31 9.90
C GLN A 210 -1.15 -23.25 9.65
N ARG A 211 -0.72 -22.83 8.46
CA ARG A 211 0.70 -22.58 8.14
C ARG A 211 1.21 -21.35 8.89
N GLN A 212 0.47 -20.23 8.85
CA GLN A 212 0.82 -19.01 9.58
C GLN A 212 1.02 -19.24 11.08
N VAL A 213 0.18 -20.08 11.72
CA VAL A 213 0.31 -20.42 13.14
C VAL A 213 1.55 -21.27 13.45
N ARG A 214 2.06 -22.02 12.46
CA ARG A 214 3.21 -22.92 12.61
C ARG A 214 4.55 -22.26 12.29
N ASP A 215 4.54 -21.23 11.46
CA ASP A 215 5.74 -20.58 10.97
C ASP A 215 6.22 -19.49 11.96
N ASP A 216 7.52 -19.51 12.29
CA ASP A 216 8.13 -18.43 13.07
C ASP A 216 8.26 -17.18 12.20
N MET A 217 7.60 -16.09 12.59
CA MET A 217 7.60 -14.84 11.84
C MET A 217 9.00 -14.24 11.65
N ARG A 218 9.93 -14.45 12.59
CA ARG A 218 11.32 -13.99 12.45
C ARG A 218 12.02 -14.76 11.35
N GLU A 219 11.75 -16.05 11.26
CA GLU A 219 12.29 -16.93 10.23
C GLU A 219 11.67 -16.64 8.85
N ASP A 220 10.36 -16.39 8.77
CA ASP A 220 9.69 -15.96 7.55
C ASP A 220 10.24 -14.62 7.02
N LEU A 221 10.46 -13.63 7.90
CA LEU A 221 11.10 -12.37 7.53
C LEU A 221 12.54 -12.60 7.06
N ARG A 222 13.32 -13.43 7.76
CA ARG A 222 14.70 -13.76 7.36
C ARG A 222 14.74 -14.39 5.96
N GLN A 223 13.91 -15.40 5.71
CA GLN A 223 13.82 -16.06 4.41
C GLN A 223 13.35 -15.12 3.30
N TRP A 224 12.42 -14.22 3.60
CA TRP A 224 11.98 -13.18 2.67
C TRP A 224 13.14 -12.27 2.25
N LEU A 225 13.90 -11.77 3.22
CA LEU A 225 15.06 -10.90 2.95
C LEU A 225 16.18 -11.64 2.22
N GLU A 226 16.43 -12.91 2.55
CA GLU A 226 17.47 -13.74 1.90
C GLU A 226 17.14 -14.10 0.44
N ARG A 227 15.87 -14.09 0.06
CA ARG A 227 15.44 -14.34 -1.31
C ARG A 227 15.46 -13.11 -2.19
N ALA A 228 15.41 -11.92 -1.60
CA ALA A 228 15.47 -10.66 -2.32
C ALA A 228 16.90 -10.38 -2.79
N PRO A 229 17.09 -9.69 -3.92
CA PRO A 229 18.38 -9.18 -4.34
C PRO A 229 19.06 -8.35 -3.26
N THR A 230 20.37 -8.49 -3.13
CA THR A 230 21.15 -7.72 -2.15
C THR A 230 21.65 -6.42 -2.76
N LEU A 231 21.18 -5.28 -2.25
CA LEU A 231 21.75 -3.98 -2.59
C LEU A 231 23.03 -3.72 -1.80
N VAL A 232 24.13 -3.47 -2.52
CA VAL A 232 25.39 -2.96 -1.97
C VAL A 232 25.63 -1.58 -2.55
N ALA A 233 25.79 -0.56 -1.72
CA ALA A 233 25.97 0.81 -2.20
C ALA A 233 27.04 1.57 -1.40
N GLU A 234 27.63 2.60 -2.03
CA GLU A 234 28.56 3.52 -1.36
C GLU A 234 27.87 4.27 -0.21
N ARG A 235 26.57 4.55 -0.36
CA ARG A 235 25.77 5.32 0.58
C ARG A 235 24.87 4.40 1.40
N GLN A 236 25.13 4.35 2.70
CA GLN A 236 24.30 3.63 3.68
C GLN A 236 22.79 3.99 3.63
N PRO A 237 22.38 5.26 3.42
CA PRO A 237 20.95 5.58 3.31
C PRO A 237 20.21 4.86 2.17
N LEU A 238 20.91 4.43 1.11
CA LEU A 238 20.30 3.67 0.02
C LEU A 238 20.00 2.24 0.47
N THR A 239 20.95 1.59 1.13
CA THR A 239 20.76 0.24 1.69
C THR A 239 19.73 0.23 2.82
N ASP A 240 19.67 1.29 3.64
CA ASP A 240 18.67 1.42 4.70
C ASP A 240 17.25 1.57 4.11
N ALA A 241 17.10 2.34 3.03
CA ALA A 241 15.83 2.52 2.34
C ALA A 241 15.35 1.23 1.63
N ASP A 242 16.27 0.50 1.01
CA ASP A 242 16.02 -0.81 0.40
C ASP A 242 15.53 -1.84 1.43
N LEU A 243 16.27 -2.00 2.52
CA LEU A 243 15.90 -2.90 3.62
C LEU A 243 14.55 -2.51 4.26
N ALA A 244 14.31 -1.22 4.46
CA ALA A 244 13.03 -0.72 4.98
C ALA A 244 11.87 -1.05 4.03
N ALA A 245 12.05 -0.85 2.72
CA ALA A 245 11.04 -1.18 1.73
C ALA A 245 10.75 -2.69 1.65
N LEU A 246 11.77 -3.55 1.67
CA LEU A 246 11.57 -5.00 1.73
C LEU A 246 10.84 -5.44 3.01
N THR A 247 11.15 -4.80 4.14
CA THR A 247 10.49 -5.06 5.43
C THR A 247 9.03 -4.58 5.41
N ASP A 248 8.76 -3.40 4.84
CA ASP A 248 7.40 -2.86 4.67
C ASP A 248 6.56 -3.79 3.77
N LEU A 249 7.13 -4.29 2.67
CA LEU A 249 6.48 -5.27 1.79
C LEU A 249 6.21 -6.58 2.55
N ALA A 250 7.17 -7.08 3.33
CA ALA A 250 7.00 -8.29 4.14
C ALA A 250 5.83 -8.16 5.11
N ALA A 251 5.72 -7.00 5.77
CA ALA A 251 4.66 -6.67 6.72
C ALA A 251 3.27 -6.57 6.06
N LEU A 252 3.23 -6.17 4.79
CA LEU A 252 2.01 -5.98 3.98
C LEU A 252 1.65 -7.21 3.12
N ARG A 253 2.23 -8.39 3.40
CA ARG A 253 1.83 -9.67 2.78
C ARG A 253 0.56 -10.20 3.45
N TYR A 254 -0.59 -9.91 2.83
CA TYR A 254 -1.92 -10.30 3.30
C TYR A 254 -2.34 -11.69 2.80
N ALA A 255 -3.02 -12.47 3.64
CA ALA A 255 -3.58 -13.77 3.27
C ALA A 255 -5.12 -13.69 3.18
N PRO A 256 -5.73 -13.61 1.98
CA PRO A 256 -7.18 -13.54 1.84
C PRO A 256 -7.89 -14.77 2.41
N LEU A 257 -9.13 -14.63 2.91
CA LEU A 257 -9.88 -15.79 3.42
C LEU A 257 -10.19 -16.83 2.33
N ALA A 258 -10.31 -16.38 1.08
CA ALA A 258 -10.67 -17.21 -0.06
C ALA A 258 -9.46 -17.76 -0.83
N TYR A 259 -8.23 -17.50 -0.38
CA TYR A 259 -7.02 -17.85 -1.12
C TYR A 259 -5.85 -18.16 -0.19
N THR A 260 -4.97 -19.08 -0.57
CA THR A 260 -3.91 -19.57 0.33
C THR A 260 -2.64 -18.75 0.30
N ASP A 261 -2.30 -18.18 -0.86
CA ASP A 261 -1.05 -17.43 -1.02
C ASP A 261 -1.19 -15.99 -0.54
N ARG A 262 -0.05 -15.39 -0.18
CA ARG A 262 0.01 -14.01 0.26
C ARG A 262 0.10 -13.05 -0.92
N VAL A 263 -0.57 -11.91 -0.81
CA VAL A 263 -0.59 -10.83 -1.81
C VAL A 263 -0.28 -9.50 -1.13
N PRO A 264 0.34 -8.53 -1.82
CA PRO A 264 0.49 -7.18 -1.29
C PRO A 264 -0.88 -6.51 -1.10
N VAL A 265 -1.02 -5.67 -0.07
CA VAL A 265 -2.19 -4.82 0.18
C VAL A 265 -1.81 -3.36 0.26
N GLY A 266 -2.78 -2.46 0.13
CA GLY A 266 -2.52 -1.01 0.04
C GLY A 266 -1.60 -0.50 1.15
N GLY A 267 -2.04 -0.53 2.41
CA GLY A 267 -1.20 -0.08 3.52
C GLY A 267 -1.94 0.26 4.80
N MET A 268 -1.20 0.38 5.89
CA MET A 268 -1.78 0.77 7.18
C MET A 268 -2.15 2.25 7.21
N PRO A 269 -3.16 2.65 7.97
CA PRO A 269 -4.15 1.79 8.64
C PRO A 269 -5.42 1.56 7.81
N TRP A 270 -5.69 2.40 6.81
CA TRP A 270 -6.99 2.47 6.12
C TRP A 270 -7.13 1.46 4.97
N ALA A 271 -6.00 1.03 4.41
CA ALA A 271 -5.92 0.21 3.22
C ALA A 271 -5.35 -1.20 3.49
N MET A 272 -5.60 -1.74 4.69
CA MET A 272 -5.27 -3.12 5.10
C MET A 272 -6.24 -4.15 4.52
N ALA A 273 -6.46 -4.09 3.21
CA ALA A 273 -7.37 -4.90 2.43
C ALA A 273 -6.83 -5.09 1.01
N LEU A 274 -7.34 -6.07 0.27
CA LEU A 274 -6.93 -6.25 -1.13
C LEU A 274 -7.49 -5.10 -1.97
N TYR A 275 -6.58 -4.26 -2.46
CA TYR A 275 -6.83 -3.26 -3.48
C TYR A 275 -6.18 -3.73 -4.78
N GLY A 276 -6.99 -4.02 -5.79
CA GLY A 276 -6.51 -4.57 -7.06
C GLY A 276 -5.48 -3.65 -7.72
N ARG A 277 -5.73 -2.34 -7.74
CA ARG A 277 -4.80 -1.35 -8.31
C ARG A 277 -3.47 -1.35 -7.56
N ASP A 278 -3.50 -1.17 -6.24
CA ASP A 278 -2.30 -1.07 -5.42
C ASP A 278 -1.47 -2.35 -5.53
N SER A 279 -2.14 -3.51 -5.55
CA SER A 279 -1.49 -4.81 -5.71
C SER A 279 -0.84 -4.95 -7.09
N LEU A 280 -1.54 -4.58 -8.16
CA LEU A 280 -1.02 -4.65 -9.53
C LEU A 280 0.19 -3.72 -9.72
N ILE A 281 0.11 -2.49 -9.22
CA ILE A 281 1.21 -1.50 -9.29
C ILE A 281 2.39 -1.96 -8.43
N THR A 282 2.15 -2.40 -7.19
CA THR A 282 3.22 -2.92 -6.32
C THR A 282 3.94 -4.09 -7.01
N CYS A 283 3.20 -5.04 -7.58
CA CYS A 283 3.80 -6.15 -8.30
C CYS A 283 4.63 -5.68 -9.49
N LEU A 284 4.13 -4.73 -10.31
CA LEU A 284 4.90 -4.14 -11.42
C LEU A 284 6.19 -3.46 -10.94
N GLU A 285 6.12 -2.74 -9.83
CA GLU A 285 7.24 -1.99 -9.26
C GLU A 285 8.31 -2.89 -8.62
N THR A 286 7.95 -4.12 -8.26
CA THR A 286 8.80 -5.03 -7.49
C THR A 286 9.32 -6.24 -8.26
N LEU A 287 9.00 -6.40 -9.56
CA LEU A 287 9.38 -7.58 -10.36
C LEU A 287 10.88 -7.90 -10.34
N ALA A 288 11.75 -6.89 -10.25
CA ALA A 288 13.19 -7.10 -10.19
C ALA A 288 13.67 -7.66 -8.84
N PHE A 289 12.83 -7.65 -7.81
CA PHE A 289 13.19 -8.01 -6.44
C PHE A 289 12.36 -9.17 -5.91
N THR A 290 11.03 -9.06 -6.02
CA THR A 290 10.09 -10.01 -5.43
C THR A 290 9.03 -10.46 -6.45
N PRO A 291 9.43 -11.02 -7.60
CA PRO A 291 8.49 -11.45 -8.65
C PRO A 291 7.50 -12.52 -8.16
N GLU A 292 7.77 -13.20 -7.05
CA GLU A 292 6.86 -14.17 -6.42
C GLU A 292 5.52 -13.56 -5.97
N LEU A 293 5.41 -12.24 -5.80
CA LEU A 293 4.15 -11.58 -5.45
C LEU A 293 3.17 -11.52 -6.63
N ALA A 294 3.67 -11.49 -7.86
CA ALA A 294 2.84 -11.23 -9.05
C ALA A 294 1.90 -12.40 -9.38
N ALA A 295 2.38 -13.65 -9.35
CA ALA A 295 1.58 -14.81 -9.74
C ALA A 295 0.37 -15.04 -8.81
N PRO A 296 0.50 -15.05 -7.46
CA PRO A 296 -0.63 -15.06 -6.54
C PRO A 296 -1.64 -13.94 -6.78
N THR A 297 -1.17 -12.70 -6.98
CA THR A 297 -2.03 -11.54 -7.24
C THR A 297 -2.81 -11.70 -8.53
N LEU A 298 -2.16 -12.13 -9.62
CA LEU A 298 -2.82 -12.39 -10.89
C LEU A 298 -3.89 -13.48 -10.78
N ARG A 299 -3.60 -14.61 -10.12
CA ARG A 299 -4.59 -15.68 -9.90
C ARG A 299 -5.78 -15.21 -9.07
N LEU A 300 -5.53 -14.50 -7.98
CA LEU A 300 -6.57 -13.98 -7.11
C LEU A 300 -7.51 -13.02 -7.86
N LEU A 301 -6.95 -12.07 -8.61
CA LEU A 301 -7.71 -11.10 -9.39
C LEU A 301 -8.45 -11.73 -10.57
N ALA A 302 -7.89 -12.78 -11.19
CA ALA A 302 -8.57 -13.56 -12.22
C ALA A 302 -9.76 -14.35 -11.64
N ASN A 303 -9.62 -14.94 -10.45
CA ASN A 303 -10.70 -15.65 -9.78
C ASN A 303 -11.85 -14.71 -9.37
N GLY A 304 -11.51 -13.49 -8.96
CA GLY A 304 -12.47 -12.42 -8.67
C GLY A 304 -12.84 -11.54 -9.86
N GLN A 305 -12.61 -11.97 -11.11
CA GLN A 305 -12.95 -11.18 -12.30
C GLN A 305 -14.46 -11.09 -12.49
N GLY A 306 -14.94 -9.91 -12.89
CA GLY A 306 -16.37 -9.65 -13.10
C GLY A 306 -16.96 -10.57 -14.18
N GLY A 307 -18.11 -11.16 -13.89
CA GLY A 307 -18.79 -12.12 -14.76
C GLY A 307 -20.22 -11.72 -15.12
N ARG A 308 -20.72 -10.61 -14.58
CA ARG A 308 -22.10 -10.12 -14.77
C ARG A 308 -22.14 -8.60 -14.76
N LEU A 309 -23.30 -8.06 -15.11
CA LEU A 309 -23.64 -6.66 -14.93
C LEU A 309 -24.27 -6.46 -13.56
N ASP A 310 -23.59 -5.71 -12.69
CA ASP A 310 -24.08 -5.35 -11.35
C ASP A 310 -23.73 -3.88 -11.07
N ASP A 311 -24.74 -3.01 -11.21
CA ASP A 311 -24.56 -1.56 -11.04
C ASP A 311 -24.15 -1.19 -9.60
N ASP A 312 -24.60 -1.94 -8.58
CA ASP A 312 -24.29 -1.62 -7.18
C ASP A 312 -22.82 -1.86 -6.85
N HIS A 313 -22.19 -2.85 -7.49
CA HIS A 313 -20.78 -3.20 -7.32
C HIS A 313 -19.86 -2.61 -8.40
N ASP A 314 -20.41 -1.86 -9.36
CA ASP A 314 -19.71 -1.41 -10.58
C ASP A 314 -19.12 -2.58 -11.42
N GLU A 315 -19.73 -3.77 -11.32
CA GLU A 315 -19.27 -5.01 -11.98
C GLU A 315 -19.71 -5.05 -13.45
N GLU A 316 -18.77 -5.39 -14.33
CA GLU A 316 -19.00 -5.62 -15.75
C GLU A 316 -18.20 -6.88 -16.17
N PRO A 317 -18.69 -7.68 -17.15
CA PRO A 317 -17.98 -8.84 -17.64
C PRO A 317 -16.54 -8.52 -18.10
N GLY A 318 -15.56 -9.20 -17.51
CA GLY A 318 -14.13 -9.02 -17.81
C GLY A 318 -13.42 -7.97 -16.98
N LYS A 319 -14.14 -7.15 -16.20
CA LYS A 319 -13.54 -6.11 -15.35
C LYS A 319 -12.81 -6.72 -14.16
N ILE A 320 -11.63 -6.18 -13.84
CA ILE A 320 -10.82 -6.66 -12.71
C ILE A 320 -11.18 -5.91 -11.43
N LEU A 321 -11.30 -6.66 -10.33
CA LEU A 321 -11.68 -6.17 -9.01
C LEU A 321 -10.84 -4.96 -8.56
N ALA A 322 -11.50 -3.97 -7.96
CA ALA A 322 -10.89 -2.79 -7.37
C ALA A 322 -10.53 -2.99 -5.90
N GLU A 323 -11.46 -3.54 -5.11
CA GLU A 323 -11.34 -3.65 -3.66
C GLU A 323 -12.20 -4.82 -3.12
N THR A 324 -11.70 -5.53 -2.11
CA THR A 324 -12.51 -6.46 -1.29
C THR A 324 -12.24 -6.29 0.19
N ARG A 325 -13.31 -6.31 0.99
CA ARG A 325 -13.32 -6.12 2.44
C ARG A 325 -14.17 -7.17 3.14
N TYR A 326 -13.80 -7.45 4.39
CA TYR A 326 -14.43 -8.47 5.24
C TYR A 326 -15.25 -7.90 6.42
N GLY A 327 -15.43 -6.58 6.44
CA GLY A 327 -16.21 -5.87 7.45
C GLY A 327 -17.72 -6.19 7.39
N GLU A 328 -18.42 -5.87 8.47
CA GLU A 328 -19.86 -6.07 8.61
C GLU A 328 -20.65 -5.36 7.50
N SER A 329 -20.29 -4.11 7.19
CA SER A 329 -20.94 -3.31 6.16
C SER A 329 -20.87 -3.95 4.77
N ALA A 330 -19.73 -4.56 4.46
CA ALA A 330 -19.53 -5.30 3.22
C ALA A 330 -20.36 -6.59 3.22
N ALA A 331 -20.36 -7.33 4.32
CA ALA A 331 -21.08 -8.60 4.46
C ALA A 331 -22.61 -8.45 4.28
N PHE A 332 -23.20 -7.32 4.69
CA PHE A 332 -24.64 -7.05 4.54
C PHE A 332 -25.00 -6.18 3.33
N GLY A 333 -24.06 -5.87 2.43
CA GLY A 333 -24.32 -5.05 1.23
C GLY A 333 -24.67 -3.59 1.54
N GLU A 334 -24.29 -3.10 2.72
CA GLU A 334 -24.43 -1.70 3.13
C GLU A 334 -23.35 -0.83 2.46
N GLN A 335 -22.20 -1.43 2.16
CA GLN A 335 -21.19 -0.92 1.24
C GLN A 335 -20.96 -1.95 0.12
N PRO A 336 -20.62 -1.52 -1.10
CA PRO A 336 -20.36 -2.45 -2.22
C PRO A 336 -18.98 -3.13 -2.13
N THR A 337 -18.29 -2.99 -1.00
CA THR A 337 -16.87 -3.33 -0.82
C THR A 337 -16.61 -4.80 -0.52
N SER A 338 -17.64 -5.67 -0.52
CA SER A 338 -17.42 -7.13 -0.47
C SER A 338 -16.67 -7.60 -1.71
N LEU A 339 -17.11 -7.18 -2.90
CA LEU A 339 -16.44 -7.29 -4.18
C LEU A 339 -16.73 -6.04 -5.00
N TYR A 340 -15.89 -5.01 -4.88
CA TYR A 340 -16.09 -3.74 -5.57
C TYR A 340 -15.23 -3.64 -6.83
N TYR A 341 -15.82 -3.22 -7.94
CA TYR A 341 -15.18 -3.13 -9.25
C TYR A 341 -15.06 -1.68 -9.76
N GLY A 342 -15.21 -0.68 -8.89
CA GLY A 342 -15.11 0.74 -9.25
C GLY A 342 -13.67 1.24 -9.52
N ALA A 343 -12.95 0.56 -10.41
CA ALA A 343 -11.66 0.96 -10.94
C ALA A 343 -11.60 0.58 -12.42
N ALA A 344 -11.29 1.55 -13.29
CA ALA A 344 -11.18 1.35 -14.73
C ALA A 344 -9.75 1.02 -15.17
N ASP A 345 -8.75 1.30 -14.32
CA ASP A 345 -7.34 1.04 -14.57
C ASP A 345 -6.90 -0.38 -14.18
N THR A 346 -7.57 -1.05 -13.25
CA THR A 346 -7.25 -2.42 -12.84
C THR A 346 -7.28 -3.40 -14.01
N THR A 347 -8.27 -3.28 -14.89
CA THR A 347 -8.45 -4.17 -16.03
C THR A 347 -7.29 -4.12 -17.04
N PRO A 348 -6.86 -2.95 -17.56
CA PRO A 348 -5.65 -2.91 -18.40
C PRO A 348 -4.38 -3.22 -17.60
N LEU A 349 -4.24 -2.79 -16.34
CA LEU A 349 -3.06 -3.08 -15.51
C LEU A 349 -2.86 -4.59 -15.27
N PHE A 350 -3.93 -5.37 -15.19
CA PHE A 350 -3.86 -6.83 -15.10
C PHE A 350 -3.15 -7.47 -16.30
N VAL A 351 -3.48 -7.03 -17.51
CA VAL A 351 -2.85 -7.52 -18.75
C VAL A 351 -1.40 -7.04 -18.83
N ILE A 352 -1.13 -5.80 -18.40
CA ILE A 352 0.23 -5.24 -18.36
C ILE A 352 1.12 -6.05 -17.41
N LEU A 353 0.64 -6.33 -16.19
CA LEU A 353 1.38 -7.14 -15.22
C LEU A 353 1.58 -8.57 -15.71
N LEU A 354 0.58 -9.22 -16.32
CA LEU A 354 0.73 -10.58 -16.84
C LEU A 354 1.86 -10.67 -17.87
N ASP A 355 1.93 -9.70 -18.78
CA ASP A 355 2.99 -9.63 -19.79
C ASP A 355 4.36 -9.30 -19.21
N GLU A 356 4.45 -8.31 -18.32
CA GLU A 356 5.70 -7.93 -17.69
C GLU A 356 6.22 -9.06 -16.79
N TYR A 357 5.34 -9.72 -16.02
CA TYR A 357 5.68 -10.88 -15.22
C TYR A 357 6.28 -11.99 -16.09
N GLU A 358 5.64 -12.36 -17.20
CA GLU A 358 6.19 -13.40 -18.08
C GLU A 358 7.56 -13.00 -18.62
N ARG A 359 7.79 -11.74 -19.02
CA ARG A 359 9.12 -11.29 -19.49
C ARG A 359 10.20 -11.51 -18.44
N TRP A 360 9.89 -11.22 -17.17
CA TRP A 360 10.82 -11.44 -16.05
C TRP A 360 10.97 -12.91 -15.69
N SER A 361 9.88 -13.64 -15.47
CA SER A 361 9.89 -14.98 -14.87
C SER A 361 10.11 -16.11 -15.88
N GLY A 362 9.69 -15.92 -17.13
CA GLY A 362 9.60 -17.01 -18.11
C GLY A 362 8.42 -17.96 -17.88
N ASP A 363 7.50 -17.65 -16.98
CA ASP A 363 6.36 -18.50 -16.64
C ASP A 363 5.25 -18.44 -17.71
N VAL A 364 5.48 -19.17 -18.80
CA VAL A 364 4.54 -19.34 -19.91
C VAL A 364 3.28 -20.12 -19.47
N GLU A 365 3.39 -20.99 -18.46
CA GLU A 365 2.28 -21.81 -17.99
C GLU A 365 1.22 -20.95 -17.29
N LEU A 366 1.62 -20.00 -16.45
CA LEU A 366 0.68 -19.03 -15.87
C LEU A 366 -0.01 -18.19 -16.95
N VAL A 367 0.70 -17.77 -17.99
CA VAL A 367 0.09 -17.01 -19.10
C VAL A 367 -0.94 -17.85 -19.87
N ARG A 368 -0.70 -19.16 -20.02
CA ARG A 368 -1.67 -20.10 -20.62
C ARG A 368 -2.87 -20.31 -19.70
N GLU A 369 -2.64 -20.49 -18.40
CA GLU A 369 -3.67 -20.60 -17.36
C GLU A 369 -4.60 -19.38 -17.40
N LEU A 370 -4.03 -18.17 -17.44
CA LEU A 370 -4.76 -16.91 -17.40
C LEU A 370 -5.17 -16.37 -18.78
N ARG A 371 -5.07 -17.19 -19.85
CA ARG A 371 -5.48 -16.80 -21.21
C ARG A 371 -6.90 -16.27 -21.26
N HIS A 372 -7.85 -17.00 -20.66
CA HIS A 372 -9.26 -16.61 -20.72
C HIS A 372 -9.53 -15.31 -19.93
N PRO A 373 -9.09 -15.17 -18.67
CA PRO A 373 -9.19 -13.91 -17.94
C PRO A 373 -8.56 -12.70 -18.65
N ALA A 374 -7.36 -12.88 -19.22
CA ALA A 374 -6.67 -11.79 -19.93
C ALA A 374 -7.42 -11.34 -21.18
N ARG A 375 -8.03 -12.28 -21.93
CA ARG A 375 -8.87 -11.95 -23.09
C ARG A 375 -10.15 -11.25 -22.67
N MET A 376 -10.81 -11.70 -21.60
CA MET A 376 -11.98 -11.00 -21.07
C MET A 376 -11.65 -9.57 -20.65
N ALA A 377 -10.49 -9.35 -20.02
CA ALA A 377 -10.01 -8.02 -19.65
C ALA A 377 -9.75 -7.14 -20.89
N LEU A 378 -9.14 -7.69 -21.94
CA LEU A 378 -8.92 -6.99 -23.22
C LEU A 378 -10.23 -6.67 -23.94
N ASP A 379 -11.16 -7.61 -24.00
CA ASP A 379 -12.46 -7.42 -24.65
C ASP A 379 -13.32 -6.40 -23.85
N TRP A 380 -13.21 -6.37 -22.51
CA TRP A 380 -13.87 -5.36 -21.68
C TRP A 380 -13.47 -3.93 -22.06
N LEU A 381 -12.20 -3.69 -22.45
CA LEU A 381 -11.72 -2.35 -22.84
C LEU A 381 -12.55 -1.75 -23.99
N ASP A 382 -13.02 -2.60 -24.90
CA ASP A 382 -13.78 -2.18 -26.09
C ASP A 382 -15.31 -2.28 -25.88
N GLU A 383 -15.78 -3.30 -25.16
CA GLU A 383 -17.23 -3.53 -25.01
C GLU A 383 -17.88 -2.63 -23.94
N TYR A 384 -17.24 -2.49 -22.78
CA TYR A 384 -17.77 -1.74 -21.64
C TYR A 384 -16.96 -0.47 -21.38
N GLY A 385 -15.64 -0.54 -21.59
CA GLY A 385 -14.72 0.57 -21.44
C GLY A 385 -15.01 1.72 -22.41
N ASP A 386 -15.35 1.43 -23.67
CA ASP A 386 -15.79 2.42 -24.66
C ASP A 386 -17.30 2.68 -24.61
N SER A 387 -17.79 3.08 -23.43
CA SER A 387 -19.21 3.32 -23.18
C SER A 387 -19.88 4.38 -24.08
N THR A 388 -19.12 5.16 -24.85
CA THR A 388 -19.62 6.17 -25.79
C THR A 388 -19.40 5.82 -27.26
N GLY A 389 -18.69 4.73 -27.56
CA GLY A 389 -18.37 4.31 -28.94
C GLY A 389 -17.41 5.24 -29.67
N ASP A 390 -16.64 6.06 -28.95
CA ASP A 390 -15.65 7.00 -29.52
C ASP A 390 -14.21 6.46 -29.47
N GLY A 391 -14.06 5.23 -28.98
CA GLY A 391 -12.82 4.50 -28.91
C GLY A 391 -11.92 4.93 -27.75
N TYR A 392 -12.47 5.52 -26.69
CA TYR A 392 -11.74 5.87 -25.48
C TYR A 392 -12.23 5.10 -24.26
N LEU A 393 -11.30 4.62 -23.45
CA LEU A 393 -11.61 3.99 -22.17
C LEU A 393 -12.19 5.03 -21.21
N ARG A 394 -13.40 4.79 -20.75
CA ARG A 394 -14.21 5.72 -19.96
C ARG A 394 -14.72 5.08 -18.69
N TYR A 395 -14.95 5.90 -17.68
CA TYR A 395 -15.55 5.47 -16.43
C TYR A 395 -16.68 6.39 -15.98
N ARG A 396 -17.62 5.79 -15.24
CA ARG A 396 -18.67 6.46 -14.48
C ARG A 396 -19.17 5.49 -13.40
N ARG A 397 -19.33 5.99 -12.18
CA ARG A 397 -20.01 5.25 -11.12
C ARG A 397 -21.44 4.90 -11.53
N ARG A 398 -21.77 3.61 -11.52
CA ARG A 398 -23.09 3.09 -11.92
C ARG A 398 -24.05 3.08 -10.75
N GLY A 399 -23.58 2.64 -9.59
CA GLY A 399 -24.35 2.58 -8.35
C GLY A 399 -24.55 3.92 -7.65
N SER A 400 -25.39 3.89 -6.61
CA SER A 400 -25.59 5.03 -5.70
C SER A 400 -24.44 5.24 -4.71
N ARG A 401 -23.64 4.18 -4.48
CA ARG A 401 -22.49 4.11 -3.56
C ARG A 401 -21.22 3.80 -4.34
N GLY A 402 -20.05 3.98 -3.71
CA GLY A 402 -18.75 3.75 -4.34
C GLY A 402 -18.06 5.02 -4.84
N LEU A 403 -16.89 4.84 -5.46
CA LEU A 403 -15.98 5.90 -5.88
C LEU A 403 -16.55 6.68 -7.07
N LEU A 404 -16.48 8.01 -6.99
CA LEU A 404 -16.83 8.89 -8.12
C LEU A 404 -15.75 8.84 -9.21
N ASN A 405 -14.48 8.90 -8.81
CA ASN A 405 -13.35 8.74 -9.72
C ASN A 405 -12.83 7.30 -9.63
N GLN A 406 -12.88 6.60 -10.77
CA GLN A 406 -12.47 5.20 -10.88
C GLN A 406 -11.08 5.07 -11.57
N CYS A 407 -10.29 6.13 -11.59
CA CYS A 407 -8.87 6.11 -11.95
C CYS A 407 -7.99 6.17 -10.69
N TRP A 408 -6.66 6.11 -10.85
CA TRP A 408 -5.73 6.16 -9.72
C TRP A 408 -5.90 7.41 -8.85
N LYS A 409 -6.24 8.56 -9.45
CA LYS A 409 -6.65 9.78 -8.74
C LYS A 409 -8.12 9.69 -8.29
N ASN A 410 -8.38 8.81 -7.34
CA ASN A 410 -9.74 8.42 -6.94
C ASN A 410 -10.44 9.40 -5.97
N SER A 411 -9.80 10.49 -5.52
CA SER A 411 -10.50 11.50 -4.69
C SER A 411 -11.63 12.17 -5.48
N PRO A 412 -12.78 12.47 -4.85
CA PRO A 412 -13.96 13.07 -5.52
C PRO A 412 -13.67 14.32 -6.36
N ASP A 413 -12.73 15.15 -5.91
CA ASP A 413 -12.36 16.45 -6.45
C ASP A 413 -11.09 16.45 -7.31
N ALA A 414 -10.48 15.28 -7.53
CA ALA A 414 -9.18 15.17 -8.19
C ALA A 414 -9.20 15.45 -9.69
N VAL A 415 -10.32 15.20 -10.37
CA VAL A 415 -10.44 15.35 -11.83
C VAL A 415 -11.13 16.68 -12.15
N VAL A 416 -10.30 17.71 -12.35
CA VAL A 416 -10.70 19.10 -12.58
C VAL A 416 -9.79 19.76 -13.61
N ASP A 417 -10.32 20.76 -14.32
CA ASP A 417 -9.50 21.64 -15.18
C ASP A 417 -8.67 22.64 -14.36
N GLN A 418 -7.84 23.45 -15.03
CA GLN A 418 -7.00 24.48 -14.38
C GLN A 418 -7.79 25.55 -13.61
N TYR A 419 -9.11 25.63 -13.79
CA TYR A 419 -10.02 26.57 -13.14
C TYR A 419 -10.91 25.89 -12.08
N GLY A 420 -10.69 24.61 -11.77
CA GLY A 420 -11.45 23.86 -10.78
C GLY A 420 -12.81 23.35 -11.23
N ARG A 421 -13.08 23.35 -12.54
CA ARG A 421 -14.33 22.81 -13.08
C ARG A 421 -14.19 21.31 -13.28
N GLN A 422 -15.12 20.54 -12.71
CA GLN A 422 -15.17 19.10 -12.92
C GLN A 422 -15.86 18.77 -14.26
N PRO A 423 -15.28 17.90 -15.10
CA PRO A 423 -15.95 17.41 -16.30
C PRO A 423 -17.13 16.51 -15.92
N ALA A 424 -18.16 16.48 -16.78
CA ALA A 424 -19.27 15.54 -16.65
C ALA A 424 -18.79 14.09 -16.84
N PHE A 425 -19.60 13.14 -16.38
CA PHE A 425 -19.41 11.71 -16.64
C PHE A 425 -20.12 11.27 -17.93
N PRO A 426 -19.65 10.20 -18.61
CA PRO A 426 -18.42 9.45 -18.33
C PRO A 426 -17.14 10.21 -18.70
N ARG A 427 -16.06 9.98 -17.93
CA ARG A 427 -14.77 10.67 -18.08
C ARG A 427 -13.76 9.74 -18.75
N ALA A 428 -12.95 10.27 -19.68
CA ALA A 428 -11.81 9.58 -20.29
C ALA A 428 -10.51 10.27 -19.85
N THR A 429 -9.88 9.82 -18.76
CA THR A 429 -8.60 10.38 -18.30
C THR A 429 -7.44 9.88 -19.18
N CYS A 430 -6.39 10.68 -19.31
CA CYS A 430 -5.33 10.43 -20.29
C CYS A 430 -4.51 9.17 -19.95
N GLU A 431 -4.21 8.91 -18.69
CA GLU A 431 -3.45 7.74 -18.26
C GLU A 431 -4.19 6.42 -18.56
N LEU A 432 -5.53 6.40 -18.45
CA LEU A 432 -6.33 5.24 -18.81
C LEU A 432 -6.14 4.87 -20.28
N GLN A 433 -5.98 5.86 -21.16
CA GLN A 433 -5.75 5.61 -22.59
C GLN A 433 -4.34 5.05 -22.80
N GLY A 434 -3.36 5.55 -22.05
CA GLY A 434 -2.01 4.98 -22.00
C GLY A 434 -2.03 3.51 -21.57
N TYR A 435 -2.74 3.19 -20.48
CA TYR A 435 -2.86 1.81 -20.00
C TYR A 435 -3.59 0.91 -20.99
N ALA A 436 -4.68 1.37 -21.60
CA ALA A 436 -5.38 0.61 -22.63
C ALA A 436 -4.49 0.33 -23.85
N TYR A 437 -3.71 1.33 -24.29
CA TYR A 437 -2.72 1.16 -25.36
C TYR A 437 -1.67 0.11 -25.01
N ASP A 438 -1.06 0.20 -23.81
CA ASP A 438 -0.01 -0.72 -23.39
C ASP A 438 -0.57 -2.15 -23.21
N ALA A 439 -1.73 -2.29 -22.59
CA ALA A 439 -2.44 -3.57 -22.45
C ALA A 439 -2.70 -4.23 -23.80
N LYS A 440 -3.15 -3.49 -24.83
CA LYS A 440 -3.35 -4.03 -26.18
C LYS A 440 -2.03 -4.43 -26.85
N MET A 441 -0.97 -3.64 -26.69
CA MET A 441 0.36 -3.96 -27.25
C MET A 441 0.96 -5.22 -26.62
N ARG A 442 0.84 -5.35 -25.30
CA ARG A 442 1.30 -6.50 -24.51
C ARG A 442 0.44 -7.74 -24.74
N GLY A 443 -0.88 -7.58 -24.71
CA GLY A 443 -1.85 -8.62 -25.08
C GLY A 443 -1.62 -9.16 -26.49
N ALA A 444 -1.23 -8.31 -27.45
CA ALA A 444 -0.87 -8.75 -28.79
C ALA A 444 0.39 -9.62 -28.82
N ARG A 445 1.37 -9.34 -27.96
CA ARG A 445 2.55 -10.21 -27.81
C ARG A 445 2.14 -11.55 -27.21
N LEU A 446 1.42 -11.56 -26.09
CA LEU A 446 0.94 -12.80 -25.45
C LEU A 446 0.13 -13.65 -26.44
N ALA A 447 -0.74 -13.02 -27.23
CA ALA A 447 -1.54 -13.68 -28.25
C ALA A 447 -0.71 -14.34 -29.34
N ARG A 448 0.34 -13.67 -29.83
CA ARG A 448 1.21 -14.19 -30.89
C ARG A 448 2.16 -15.24 -30.39
N ASP A 449 2.82 -14.98 -29.27
CA ASP A 449 4.00 -15.71 -28.85
C ASP A 449 3.65 -16.89 -27.92
N ILE A 450 2.49 -16.84 -27.23
CA ILE A 450 2.12 -17.82 -26.19
C ILE A 450 0.77 -18.49 -26.45
N TRP A 451 -0.26 -17.74 -26.86
CA TRP A 451 -1.61 -18.29 -27.09
C TRP A 451 -1.84 -18.86 -28.50
N ASP A 452 -0.85 -18.76 -29.38
CA ASP A 452 -0.89 -19.21 -30.78
C ASP A 452 -2.10 -18.64 -31.56
N ASP A 453 -2.36 -17.34 -31.39
CA ASP A 453 -3.47 -16.62 -32.02
C ASP A 453 -2.96 -15.32 -32.71
N PRO A 454 -2.24 -15.46 -33.85
CA PRO A 454 -1.71 -14.32 -34.57
C PRO A 454 -2.79 -13.39 -35.12
N GLY A 455 -3.99 -13.91 -35.40
CA GLY A 455 -5.13 -13.11 -35.87
C GLY A 455 -5.63 -12.13 -34.81
N TYR A 456 -5.79 -12.60 -33.57
CA TYR A 456 -6.12 -11.75 -32.43
C TYR A 456 -4.99 -10.76 -32.12
N ALA A 457 -3.72 -11.21 -32.19
CA ALA A 457 -2.57 -10.33 -32.03
C ALA A 457 -2.56 -9.16 -33.03
N ASP A 458 -2.84 -9.44 -34.31
CA ASP A 458 -2.89 -8.41 -35.35
C ASP A 458 -4.08 -7.46 -35.17
N ARG A 459 -5.21 -7.96 -34.66
CA ARG A 459 -6.35 -7.12 -34.29
C ARG A 459 -5.97 -6.13 -33.18
N LEU A 460 -5.42 -6.63 -32.08
CA LEU A 460 -5.00 -5.80 -30.94
C LEU A 460 -3.96 -4.74 -31.33
N ARG A 461 -2.98 -5.09 -32.19
CA ARG A 461 -1.99 -4.12 -32.71
C ARG A 461 -2.64 -3.01 -33.54
N ARG A 462 -3.60 -3.34 -34.41
CA ARG A 462 -4.32 -2.34 -35.20
C ARG A 462 -5.14 -1.40 -34.30
N GLU A 463 -5.85 -1.95 -33.32
CA GLU A 463 -6.62 -1.17 -32.37
C GLU A 463 -5.74 -0.26 -31.51
N ALA A 464 -4.60 -0.76 -31.02
CA ALA A 464 -3.62 0.03 -30.28
C ALA A 464 -3.05 1.17 -31.13
N ALA A 465 -2.71 0.91 -32.39
CA ALA A 465 -2.23 1.94 -33.32
C ALA A 465 -3.31 3.02 -33.57
N ALA A 466 -4.56 2.61 -33.78
CA ALA A 466 -5.67 3.53 -33.95
C ALA A 466 -5.95 4.37 -32.69
N LEU A 467 -5.89 3.76 -31.49
CA LEU A 467 -5.99 4.47 -30.22
C LEU A 467 -4.86 5.50 -30.06
N LYS A 468 -3.61 5.11 -30.36
CA LYS A 468 -2.45 6.02 -30.29
C LYS A 468 -2.62 7.21 -31.24
N GLU A 469 -3.08 6.99 -32.47
CA GLU A 469 -3.32 8.08 -33.43
C GLU A 469 -4.43 9.03 -32.93
N ARG A 470 -5.60 8.49 -32.54
CA ARG A 470 -6.72 9.29 -32.03
C ARG A 470 -6.32 10.08 -30.79
N PHE A 471 -5.69 9.43 -29.80
CA PHE A 471 -5.25 10.06 -28.57
C PHE A 471 -4.30 11.25 -28.83
N ASN A 472 -3.33 11.06 -29.72
CA ASN A 472 -2.36 12.10 -30.05
C ASN A 472 -2.93 13.29 -30.85
N ARG A 473 -4.10 13.11 -31.45
CA ARG A 473 -4.89 14.18 -32.09
C ARG A 473 -5.78 14.90 -31.09
N ASP A 474 -6.53 14.16 -30.26
CA ASP A 474 -7.64 14.73 -29.47
C ASP A 474 -7.22 15.23 -28.09
N PHE A 475 -6.21 14.60 -27.46
CA PHE A 475 -5.74 15.00 -26.12
C PHE A 475 -4.61 16.02 -26.17
N TRP A 476 -3.89 16.17 -27.28
CA TRP A 476 -2.76 17.09 -27.33
C TRP A 476 -3.22 18.55 -27.32
N LEU A 477 -2.62 19.39 -26.47
CA LEU A 477 -2.89 20.82 -26.40
C LEU A 477 -1.68 21.59 -26.98
N PRO A 478 -1.68 21.93 -28.28
CA PRO A 478 -0.48 22.45 -28.95
C PRO A 478 0.06 23.74 -28.34
N GLN A 479 -0.84 24.63 -27.89
CA GLN A 479 -0.47 25.91 -27.29
C GLN A 479 0.10 25.75 -25.88
N ARG A 480 -0.11 24.60 -25.25
CA ARG A 480 0.36 24.29 -23.90
C ARG A 480 1.61 23.41 -23.89
N GLY A 481 1.80 22.59 -24.92
CA GLY A 481 2.90 21.63 -25.01
C GLY A 481 2.74 20.44 -24.05
N TYR A 482 1.52 20.08 -23.68
CA TYR A 482 1.19 18.89 -22.89
C TYR A 482 -0.17 18.29 -23.31
N TYR A 483 -0.51 17.12 -22.75
CA TYR A 483 -1.80 16.46 -23.00
C TYR A 483 -2.86 16.92 -22.00
N ALA A 484 -4.09 17.12 -22.46
CA ALA A 484 -5.26 17.31 -21.63
C ALA A 484 -5.36 16.18 -20.59
N PHE A 485 -5.82 16.50 -19.39
CA PHE A 485 -5.93 15.53 -18.31
C PHE A 485 -7.03 14.51 -18.60
N ALA A 486 -8.14 14.95 -19.19
CA ALA A 486 -9.25 14.08 -19.57
C ALA A 486 -10.01 14.65 -20.76
N LEU A 487 -10.90 13.85 -21.34
CA LEU A 487 -12.01 14.32 -22.16
C LEU A 487 -13.35 14.14 -21.41
N GLY A 488 -14.22 15.15 -21.56
CA GLY A 488 -15.63 15.03 -21.19
C GLY A 488 -16.41 14.09 -22.14
N PRO A 489 -17.70 13.86 -21.87
CA PRO A 489 -18.56 13.06 -22.75
C PRO A 489 -18.83 13.73 -24.10
N ASP A 490 -18.70 15.06 -24.19
CA ASP A 490 -18.82 15.84 -25.42
C ASP A 490 -17.48 15.97 -26.18
N GLY A 491 -16.45 15.24 -25.76
CA GLY A 491 -15.10 15.30 -26.33
C GLY A 491 -14.32 16.56 -25.96
N ARG A 492 -14.83 17.43 -25.07
CA ARG A 492 -14.09 18.63 -24.67
C ARG A 492 -12.87 18.28 -23.81
N PRO A 493 -11.69 18.85 -24.11
CA PRO A 493 -10.49 18.61 -23.33
C PRO A 493 -10.53 19.34 -21.98
N VAL A 494 -10.13 18.61 -20.94
CA VAL A 494 -9.89 19.12 -19.59
C VAL A 494 -8.45 19.61 -19.54
N ASP A 495 -8.26 20.91 -19.78
CA ASP A 495 -6.94 21.56 -19.74
C ASP A 495 -6.47 21.72 -18.28
N ALA A 496 -5.63 20.78 -17.84
CA ALA A 496 -4.90 20.82 -16.58
C ALA A 496 -3.56 20.10 -16.74
N LEU A 497 -2.48 20.74 -16.29
CA LEU A 497 -1.17 20.11 -16.16
C LEU A 497 -1.14 19.26 -14.87
N THR A 498 -0.98 17.95 -15.02
CA THR A 498 -0.97 16.97 -13.94
C THR A 498 0.16 15.95 -14.14
N SER A 499 0.49 15.19 -13.09
CA SER A 499 1.52 14.14 -13.16
C SER A 499 1.19 13.00 -14.14
N ASN A 500 -0.10 12.83 -14.50
CA ASN A 500 -0.60 11.78 -15.39
C ASN A 500 0.11 11.77 -16.75
N ILE A 501 0.66 12.90 -17.21
CA ILE A 501 1.42 12.95 -18.47
C ILE A 501 2.70 12.10 -18.44
N GLY A 502 3.26 11.79 -17.26
CA GLY A 502 4.38 10.87 -17.14
C GLY A 502 3.98 9.39 -17.28
N HIS A 503 2.75 9.02 -16.91
CA HIS A 503 2.21 7.69 -17.20
C HIS A 503 2.05 7.45 -18.73
N LEU A 504 1.86 8.52 -19.51
CA LEU A 504 1.83 8.45 -20.97
C LEU A 504 3.22 8.11 -21.56
N LEU A 505 4.29 8.56 -20.91
CA LEU A 505 5.65 8.14 -21.25
C LEU A 505 5.85 6.67 -20.87
N TRP A 506 5.45 6.26 -19.67
CA TRP A 506 5.59 4.87 -19.23
C TRP A 506 4.89 3.87 -20.17
N SER A 507 3.64 4.15 -20.56
CA SER A 507 2.87 3.32 -21.51
C SER A 507 3.39 3.34 -22.96
N GLY A 508 4.22 4.32 -23.33
CA GLY A 508 4.75 4.44 -24.71
C GLY A 508 3.76 4.98 -25.76
N ILE A 509 2.61 5.53 -25.33
CA ILE A 509 1.61 6.10 -26.24
C ILE A 509 2.07 7.45 -26.85
N VAL A 510 3.01 8.14 -26.20
CA VAL A 510 3.56 9.42 -26.65
C VAL A 510 4.48 9.23 -27.88
N PRO A 511 4.39 10.06 -28.92
CA PRO A 511 5.33 10.01 -30.03
C PRO A 511 6.66 10.69 -29.62
N PRO A 512 7.82 10.18 -30.07
CA PRO A 512 9.14 10.62 -29.57
C PRO A 512 9.36 12.13 -29.58
N GLU A 513 8.88 12.83 -30.61
CA GLU A 513 9.03 14.27 -30.80
C GLU A 513 8.34 15.15 -29.73
N ARG A 514 7.39 14.60 -28.96
CA ARG A 514 6.72 15.32 -27.87
C ARG A 514 7.32 15.03 -26.50
N SER A 515 8.14 13.99 -26.37
CA SER A 515 8.63 13.51 -25.08
C SER A 515 9.45 14.55 -24.31
N ALA A 516 10.28 15.34 -24.99
CA ALA A 516 11.08 16.40 -24.38
C ALA A 516 10.22 17.53 -23.77
N GLN A 517 9.08 17.87 -24.38
CA GLN A 517 8.17 18.88 -23.82
C GLN A 517 7.50 18.36 -22.54
N ILE A 518 7.11 17.08 -22.53
CA ILE A 518 6.54 16.43 -21.35
C ILE A 518 7.56 16.37 -20.22
N ALA A 519 8.79 15.95 -20.50
CA ALA A 519 9.89 15.93 -19.53
C ALA A 519 10.13 17.33 -18.94
N GLY A 520 10.17 18.37 -19.79
CA GLY A 520 10.30 19.75 -19.36
C GLY A 520 9.18 20.25 -18.44
N HIS A 521 7.92 19.84 -18.68
CA HIS A 521 6.81 20.16 -17.78
C HIS A 521 6.90 19.42 -16.44
N LEU A 522 7.21 18.12 -16.46
CA LEU A 522 7.32 17.29 -15.25
C LEU A 522 8.43 17.78 -14.31
N LEU A 523 9.59 18.13 -14.87
CA LEU A 523 10.76 18.59 -14.12
C LEU A 523 10.85 20.11 -13.97
N GLY A 524 9.85 20.82 -14.49
CA GLY A 524 9.71 22.27 -14.37
C GLY A 524 9.25 22.70 -12.96
N PRO A 525 9.41 23.99 -12.62
CA PRO A 525 9.18 24.50 -11.26
C PRO A 525 7.73 24.38 -10.79
N ARG A 526 6.79 24.26 -11.73
CA ARG A 526 5.36 24.11 -11.43
C ARG A 526 5.00 22.71 -10.92
N MET A 527 5.80 21.70 -11.25
CA MET A 527 5.51 20.29 -10.98
C MET A 527 6.53 19.68 -10.03
N PHE A 528 7.81 19.81 -10.33
CA PHE A 528 8.87 19.22 -9.52
C PHE A 528 9.15 20.06 -8.26
N THR A 529 9.11 19.43 -7.10
CA THR A 529 9.27 20.09 -5.80
C THR A 529 10.70 20.01 -5.27
N GLY A 530 11.57 19.20 -5.88
CA GLY A 530 12.84 18.78 -5.29
C GLY A 530 12.73 17.53 -4.40
N TRP A 531 11.51 17.15 -4.01
CA TRP A 531 11.19 15.82 -3.46
C TRP A 531 10.68 14.86 -4.55
N GLY A 532 9.92 15.39 -5.51
CA GLY A 532 9.36 14.63 -6.63
C GLY A 532 8.41 15.50 -7.47
N VAL A 533 7.84 14.92 -8.51
CA VAL A 533 6.75 15.50 -9.30
C VAL A 533 5.47 15.47 -8.47
N ARG A 534 4.84 16.62 -8.30
CA ARG A 534 3.56 16.74 -7.59
C ARG A 534 2.37 16.46 -8.51
N THR A 535 1.23 16.05 -7.96
CA THR A 535 0.11 15.56 -8.77
C THR A 535 -0.58 16.63 -9.63
N PHE A 536 -0.44 17.91 -9.31
CA PHE A 536 -1.12 19.01 -9.97
C PHE A 536 -0.25 20.26 -10.01
N ALA A 537 -0.21 20.96 -11.14
CA ALA A 537 0.73 22.07 -11.33
C ALA A 537 0.42 23.29 -10.47
N GLU A 538 1.45 23.85 -9.85
CA GLU A 538 1.41 25.14 -9.19
C GLU A 538 0.98 26.25 -10.17
N GLY A 539 0.20 27.21 -9.66
CA GLY A 539 -0.38 28.29 -10.44
C GLY A 539 -1.71 27.96 -11.15
N GLN A 540 -2.18 26.70 -11.10
CA GLN A 540 -3.56 26.37 -11.46
C GLN A 540 -4.47 26.53 -10.23
N LEU A 541 -5.72 26.96 -10.42
CA LEU A 541 -6.61 27.31 -9.30
C LEU A 541 -6.83 26.16 -8.30
N PRO A 542 -6.98 24.89 -8.71
CA PRO A 542 -7.15 23.77 -7.78
C PRO A 542 -5.90 23.34 -7.02
N TYR A 543 -4.73 23.86 -7.38
CA TYR A 543 -3.48 23.43 -6.76
C TYR A 543 -3.54 23.64 -5.23
N ASN A 544 -3.30 22.55 -4.51
CA ASN A 544 -3.24 22.51 -3.07
C ASN A 544 -2.07 21.62 -2.64
N PRO A 545 -1.00 22.17 -2.03
CA PRO A 545 0.17 21.39 -1.64
C PRO A 545 -0.15 20.28 -0.63
N VAL A 546 -1.21 20.43 0.18
CA VAL A 546 -1.66 19.40 1.14
C VAL A 546 -2.79 18.52 0.60
N GLY A 547 -3.20 18.71 -0.65
CA GLY A 547 -4.20 17.89 -1.32
C GLY A 547 -3.55 16.68 -1.98
N ALA A 548 -3.92 15.47 -1.53
CA ALA A 548 -3.29 14.22 -1.98
C ALA A 548 -3.25 14.11 -3.53
N HIS A 549 -4.37 14.36 -4.22
CA HIS A 549 -4.44 14.34 -5.68
C HIS A 549 -4.39 15.72 -6.36
N LEU A 550 -4.30 16.81 -5.58
CA LEU A 550 -4.31 18.20 -6.08
C LEU A 550 -2.98 18.95 -5.85
N GLY A 551 -1.92 18.24 -5.48
CA GLY A 551 -0.60 18.83 -5.25
C GLY A 551 0.32 18.03 -4.36
N GLY A 552 -0.05 16.84 -3.89
CA GLY A 552 0.84 15.93 -3.17
C GLY A 552 1.91 15.31 -4.07
N VAL A 553 2.91 14.66 -3.46
CA VAL A 553 3.95 13.87 -4.14
C VAL A 553 3.81 12.42 -3.69
N TRP A 554 3.56 11.53 -4.64
CA TRP A 554 3.40 10.09 -4.41
C TRP A 554 4.65 9.36 -4.91
N PRO A 555 5.33 8.54 -4.08
CA PRO A 555 6.47 7.77 -4.53
C PRO A 555 6.16 6.86 -5.73
N SER A 556 5.01 6.18 -5.73
CA SER A 556 4.59 5.26 -6.82
C SER A 556 4.38 5.98 -8.16
N ASP A 557 3.64 7.10 -8.17
CA ASP A 557 3.51 7.99 -9.35
C ASP A 557 4.89 8.38 -9.88
N ASN A 558 5.81 8.78 -9.01
CA ASN A 558 7.16 9.19 -9.38
C ASN A 558 8.03 8.05 -9.93
N ALA A 559 7.85 6.82 -9.44
CA ALA A 559 8.52 5.64 -9.99
C ALA A 559 8.08 5.37 -11.44
N LEU A 560 6.78 5.40 -11.71
CA LEU A 560 6.23 5.26 -13.06
C LEU A 560 6.71 6.38 -13.99
N ILE A 561 6.73 7.63 -13.50
CA ILE A 561 7.25 8.79 -14.26
C ILE A 561 8.72 8.59 -14.60
N ALA A 562 9.57 8.21 -13.63
CA ALA A 562 11.00 8.02 -13.84
C ALA A 562 11.27 6.89 -14.85
N ALA A 563 10.57 5.77 -14.74
CA ALA A 563 10.64 4.68 -15.70
C ALA A 563 10.20 5.12 -17.11
N GLY A 564 9.14 5.91 -17.21
CA GLY A 564 8.69 6.52 -18.46
C GLY A 564 9.73 7.46 -19.09
N LEU A 565 10.40 8.29 -18.28
CA LEU A 565 11.49 9.15 -18.75
C LEU A 565 12.68 8.33 -19.29
N ARG A 566 13.12 7.29 -18.55
CA ARG A 566 14.18 6.36 -19.01
C ARG A 566 13.83 5.68 -20.34
N ARG A 567 12.56 5.31 -20.53
CA ARG A 567 12.06 4.70 -21.78
C ARG A 567 12.28 5.61 -23.00
N TYR A 568 12.21 6.92 -22.81
CA TYR A 568 12.41 7.92 -23.87
C TYR A 568 13.82 8.51 -23.91
N GLY A 569 14.75 8.01 -23.09
CA GLY A 569 16.14 8.48 -23.05
C GLY A 569 16.36 9.76 -22.25
N HIS A 570 15.38 10.19 -21.45
CA HIS A 570 15.49 11.34 -20.53
C HIS A 570 16.14 10.89 -19.21
N ASP A 571 17.39 10.44 -19.31
CA ASP A 571 18.12 9.79 -18.22
C ASP A 571 18.42 10.76 -17.06
N GLU A 572 18.80 12.01 -17.37
CA GLU A 572 19.07 13.06 -16.37
C GLU A 572 17.80 13.46 -15.60
N GLU A 573 16.67 13.60 -16.29
CA GLU A 573 15.38 13.91 -15.69
C GLU A 573 14.88 12.80 -14.76
N ALA A 574 15.03 11.54 -15.19
CA ALA A 574 14.71 10.39 -14.35
C ALA A 574 15.60 10.36 -13.09
N ALA A 575 16.90 10.59 -13.24
CA ALA A 575 17.85 10.61 -12.13
C ALA A 575 17.52 11.69 -11.08
N ARG A 576 17.01 12.86 -11.50
CA ARG A 576 16.55 13.91 -10.58
C ARG A 576 15.34 13.46 -9.73
N ILE A 577 14.41 12.71 -10.30
CA ILE A 577 13.27 12.15 -9.55
C ILE A 577 13.76 11.10 -8.55
N VAL A 578 14.62 10.17 -8.99
CA VAL A 578 15.24 9.16 -8.13
C VAL A 578 15.91 9.82 -6.92
N ALA A 579 16.77 10.83 -7.15
CA ALA A 579 17.44 11.55 -6.07
C ALA A 579 16.48 12.23 -5.10
N GLY A 580 15.38 12.80 -5.60
CA GLY A 580 14.35 13.43 -4.76
C GLY A 580 13.67 12.44 -3.81
N ILE A 581 13.26 11.28 -4.34
CA ILE A 581 12.57 10.25 -3.56
C ILE A 581 13.53 9.55 -2.58
N PHE A 582 14.76 9.24 -2.96
CA PHE A 582 15.73 8.67 -2.00
C PHE A 582 16.17 9.68 -0.94
N ALA A 583 16.24 10.98 -1.27
CA ALA A 583 16.44 12.01 -0.24
C ALA A 583 15.25 12.08 0.74
N MET A 584 14.02 11.81 0.28
CA MET A 584 12.85 11.68 1.16
C MET A 584 13.03 10.49 2.10
N ALA A 585 13.36 9.31 1.57
CA ALA A 585 13.62 8.10 2.34
C ALA A 585 14.71 8.32 3.40
N GLU A 586 15.84 8.89 3.02
CA GLU A 586 16.95 9.24 3.92
C GLU A 586 16.49 10.18 5.04
N THR A 587 15.70 11.22 4.72
CA THR A 587 15.22 12.18 5.71
C THR A 587 14.20 11.57 6.69
N LEU A 588 13.48 10.53 6.27
CA LEU A 588 12.44 9.87 7.06
C LEU A 588 12.92 8.59 7.75
N GLY A 589 14.18 8.19 7.56
CA GLY A 589 14.78 6.99 8.17
C GLY A 589 14.45 5.69 7.43
N GLY A 590 14.39 5.70 6.11
CA GLY A 590 14.23 4.51 5.25
C GLY A 590 12.83 4.40 4.66
N SER A 591 11.82 4.05 5.46
CA SER A 591 10.44 3.87 4.98
C SER A 591 9.82 5.19 4.50
N VAL A 592 9.15 5.17 3.34
CA VAL A 592 8.47 6.33 2.76
C VAL A 592 6.94 6.25 2.94
N PRO A 593 6.25 7.37 3.20
CA PRO A 593 4.80 7.39 3.28
C PRO A 593 4.19 7.28 1.87
N GLU A 594 2.92 6.88 1.85
CA GLU A 594 2.07 6.85 0.65
C GLU A 594 2.14 8.16 -0.16
N VAL A 595 2.10 9.30 0.54
CA VAL A 595 2.10 10.64 -0.05
C VAL A 595 2.64 11.67 0.95
N ILE A 596 3.42 12.62 0.43
CA ILE A 596 3.80 13.85 1.16
C ILE A 596 3.13 15.06 0.53
N ALA A 597 3.09 16.18 1.26
CA ALA A 597 2.66 17.46 0.69
C ALA A 597 3.66 17.93 -0.39
N GLY A 598 3.17 18.51 -1.50
CA GLY A 598 4.02 19.01 -2.58
C GLY A 598 4.48 20.45 -2.39
N TYR A 599 4.92 20.78 -1.18
CA TYR A 599 5.69 22.01 -0.98
C TYR A 599 7.07 21.88 -1.65
N PRO A 600 7.61 22.98 -2.21
CA PRO A 600 9.00 23.04 -2.60
C PRO A 600 9.95 22.64 -1.47
N ARG A 601 11.01 21.92 -1.81
CA ARG A 601 12.01 21.42 -0.86
C ARG A 601 12.84 22.53 -0.22
N ASP A 602 13.01 23.67 -0.88
CA ASP A 602 13.69 24.83 -0.32
C ASP A 602 12.88 25.54 0.79
N LEU A 603 11.55 25.40 0.77
CA LEU A 603 10.66 25.94 1.80
C LEU A 603 10.68 25.12 3.10
N THR A 604 10.96 23.82 3.02
CA THR A 604 10.82 22.89 4.14
C THR A 604 12.08 22.06 4.34
N ARG A 605 12.63 22.04 5.56
CA ARG A 605 13.81 21.22 5.89
C ARG A 605 13.51 19.71 5.80
N TYR A 606 12.24 19.31 5.95
CA TYR A 606 11.80 17.92 6.00
C TYR A 606 10.58 17.72 5.09
N PRO A 607 10.40 16.52 4.51
CA PRO A 607 9.17 16.15 3.82
C PRO A 607 7.95 16.33 4.74
N VAL A 608 6.99 17.15 4.32
CA VAL A 608 5.77 17.40 5.11
C VAL A 608 4.81 16.23 4.92
N GLN A 609 4.73 15.37 5.94
CA GLN A 609 3.89 14.16 5.90
C GLN A 609 2.40 14.49 6.09
N LEU A 610 1.54 13.91 5.26
CA LEU A 610 0.09 14.04 5.40
C LEU A 610 -0.42 13.10 6.50
N PRO A 611 -1.30 13.55 7.44
CA PRO A 611 -1.74 12.71 8.56
C PRO A 611 -2.50 11.41 8.19
N ALA A 612 -3.08 11.37 6.99
CA ALA A 612 -3.84 10.23 6.49
C ALA A 612 -3.02 9.30 5.60
N ALA A 613 -1.79 9.69 5.22
CA ALA A 613 -0.93 8.89 4.37
C ALA A 613 -0.51 7.60 5.08
N GLY A 614 -0.63 6.48 4.38
CA GLY A 614 -0.19 5.20 4.93
C GLY A 614 1.34 5.13 5.08
N ARG A 615 1.79 4.51 6.17
CA ARG A 615 3.20 4.17 6.42
C ARG A 615 3.24 3.02 7.44
N PRO A 616 3.57 1.78 7.03
CA PRO A 616 3.99 1.36 5.70
C PRO A 616 2.86 1.38 4.65
N GLN A 617 3.24 1.44 3.39
CA GLN A 617 2.35 1.35 2.22
C GLN A 617 3.08 0.59 1.09
N SER A 618 2.40 -0.32 0.40
CA SER A 618 3.02 -1.29 -0.52
C SER A 618 3.54 -0.69 -1.83
N TRP A 619 2.78 0.13 -2.56
CA TRP A 619 3.28 0.80 -3.77
C TRP A 619 4.35 1.85 -3.46
N ALA A 620 4.45 2.33 -2.21
CA ALA A 620 5.45 3.32 -1.82
C ALA A 620 6.78 2.62 -1.54
N ALA A 621 6.73 1.45 -0.92
CA ALA A 621 7.88 0.55 -0.82
C ALA A 621 8.28 0.00 -2.20
N GLY A 622 7.31 -0.42 -3.02
CA GLY A 622 7.52 -0.86 -4.40
C GLY A 622 8.19 0.22 -5.26
N ALA A 623 7.77 1.48 -5.13
CA ALA A 623 8.38 2.60 -5.82
C ALA A 623 9.90 2.69 -5.63
N LEU A 624 10.41 2.47 -4.41
CA LEU A 624 11.86 2.48 -4.15
C LEU A 624 12.59 1.39 -4.94
N MET A 625 12.01 0.20 -5.03
CA MET A 625 12.52 -0.94 -5.81
C MET A 625 12.52 -0.62 -7.30
N MET A 626 11.41 -0.09 -7.82
CA MET A 626 11.32 0.30 -9.22
C MET A 626 12.30 1.42 -9.56
N LEU A 627 12.53 2.37 -8.65
CA LEU A 627 13.51 3.45 -8.84
C LEU A 627 14.96 2.92 -8.84
N LEU A 628 15.30 1.93 -8.03
CA LEU A 628 16.60 1.23 -8.11
C LEU A 628 16.76 0.51 -9.44
N ALA A 629 15.77 -0.28 -9.85
CA ALA A 629 15.76 -0.97 -11.14
C ALA A 629 15.85 0.02 -12.31
N THR A 630 15.14 1.14 -12.22
CA THR A 630 15.16 2.25 -13.19
C THR A 630 16.53 2.93 -13.22
N THR A 631 17.19 3.09 -12.07
CA THR A 631 18.55 3.65 -11.98
C THR A 631 19.57 2.76 -12.67
N LEU A 632 19.50 1.45 -12.44
CA LEU A 632 20.34 0.44 -13.11
C LEU A 632 19.94 0.18 -14.57
N GLY A 633 18.77 0.67 -14.99
CA GLY A 633 18.24 0.46 -16.33
C GLY A 633 18.01 -1.01 -16.65
N LEU A 634 17.45 -1.75 -15.68
CA LEU A 634 17.17 -3.18 -15.81
C LEU A 634 16.06 -3.42 -16.83
N TYR A 635 16.32 -4.27 -17.83
CA TYR A 635 15.34 -4.60 -18.86
C TYR A 635 15.48 -6.04 -19.38
N PRO A 636 14.46 -6.90 -19.22
CA PRO A 636 14.47 -8.27 -19.75
C PRO A 636 14.48 -8.30 -21.29
N VAL A 637 15.42 -9.03 -21.91
CA VAL A 637 15.49 -9.26 -23.36
C VAL A 637 15.83 -10.72 -23.66
N GLY A 638 14.82 -11.46 -24.14
CA GLY A 638 14.94 -12.91 -24.31
C GLY A 638 15.38 -13.52 -22.98
N GLU A 639 16.38 -14.39 -22.99
CA GLU A 639 16.91 -15.07 -21.80
C GLU A 639 17.96 -14.24 -21.02
N ASN A 640 18.07 -12.93 -21.25
CA ASN A 640 19.07 -12.08 -20.63
C ASN A 640 18.45 -10.85 -19.94
N LEU A 641 19.15 -10.34 -18.92
CA LEU A 641 18.87 -9.03 -18.33
C LEU A 641 19.83 -7.99 -18.90
N LEU A 642 19.30 -6.99 -19.61
CA LEU A 642 20.09 -5.81 -19.98
C LEU A 642 20.21 -4.86 -18.79
N VAL A 643 21.40 -4.30 -18.63
CA VAL A 643 21.73 -3.32 -17.58
C VAL A 643 22.27 -2.07 -18.26
N ARG A 644 21.61 -0.93 -18.04
CA ARG A 644 22.00 0.39 -18.58
C ARG A 644 21.94 1.44 -17.47
N PRO A 645 22.97 1.49 -16.59
CA PRO A 645 22.93 2.37 -15.43
C PRO A 645 22.94 3.85 -15.82
N ALA A 646 22.13 4.65 -15.15
CA ALA A 646 22.23 6.11 -15.12
C ALA A 646 21.94 6.55 -13.69
N LEU A 647 23.02 6.72 -12.91
CA LEU A 647 22.93 7.05 -11.49
C LEU A 647 22.74 8.55 -11.30
N PRO A 648 21.95 8.97 -10.30
CA PRO A 648 21.94 10.37 -9.89
C PRO A 648 23.28 10.83 -9.35
N ASP A 649 23.57 12.12 -9.54
CA ASP A 649 24.76 12.75 -8.98
C ASP A 649 24.84 12.53 -7.45
N GLY A 650 26.03 12.16 -6.98
CA GLY A 650 26.30 11.89 -5.57
C GLY A 650 25.87 10.52 -5.06
N PHE A 651 25.34 9.62 -5.91
CA PHE A 651 25.09 8.23 -5.51
C PHE A 651 26.38 7.39 -5.47
N GLY A 652 27.45 7.83 -6.14
CA GLY A 652 28.74 7.13 -6.18
C GLY A 652 28.64 5.82 -6.94
N TRP A 653 28.40 4.72 -6.23
CA TRP A 653 28.20 3.42 -6.84
C TRP A 653 27.14 2.60 -6.11
N LEU A 654 26.48 1.72 -6.86
CA LEU A 654 25.55 0.74 -6.32
C LEU A 654 25.56 -0.53 -7.17
N ASP A 655 25.49 -1.67 -6.51
CA ASP A 655 25.49 -3.01 -7.07
C ASP A 655 24.26 -3.74 -6.53
N LEU A 656 23.48 -4.35 -7.42
CA LEU A 656 22.33 -5.17 -7.06
C LEU A 656 22.65 -6.61 -7.43
N LEU A 657 22.81 -7.45 -6.41
CA LEU A 657 23.25 -8.84 -6.55
C LEU A 657 22.06 -9.78 -6.53
N ASP A 658 22.18 -10.93 -7.20
CA ASP A 658 21.20 -12.00 -7.16
C ASP A 658 19.79 -11.61 -7.67
N ILE A 659 19.73 -10.84 -8.76
CA ILE A 659 18.48 -10.42 -9.42
C ILE A 659 17.79 -11.64 -10.05
N PRO A 660 16.59 -12.03 -9.56
CA PRO A 660 15.87 -13.17 -10.09
C PRO A 660 15.27 -12.89 -11.47
N GLY A 661 15.19 -13.93 -12.28
CA GLY A 661 14.43 -13.93 -13.53
C GLY A 661 14.58 -15.25 -14.27
N ARG A 662 14.11 -15.31 -15.51
CA ARG A 662 14.25 -16.48 -16.39
C ARG A 662 15.71 -16.88 -16.66
N TRP A 663 16.65 -15.96 -16.45
CA TRP A 663 18.10 -16.20 -16.45
C TRP A 663 18.62 -16.88 -15.17
N GLY A 664 17.76 -17.18 -14.19
CA GLY A 664 18.14 -17.65 -12.86
C GLY A 664 18.44 -16.47 -11.93
N LEU A 665 19.71 -16.24 -11.63
CA LEU A 665 20.20 -15.11 -10.84
C LEU A 665 21.29 -14.38 -11.62
N THR A 666 21.28 -13.05 -11.61
CA THR A 666 22.33 -12.22 -12.23
C THR A 666 22.58 -10.97 -11.40
N ASP A 667 23.74 -10.37 -11.58
CA ASP A 667 24.08 -9.10 -10.92
C ASP A 667 23.95 -7.92 -11.88
N ALA A 668 23.70 -6.74 -11.33
CA ALA A 668 23.75 -5.47 -12.03
C ALA A 668 24.62 -4.47 -11.28
N TYR A 669 25.53 -3.82 -12.01
CA TYR A 669 26.52 -2.91 -11.43
C TYR A 669 26.32 -1.50 -12.00
N GLY A 670 26.26 -0.50 -11.11
CA GLY A 670 26.08 0.90 -11.44
C GLY A 670 27.21 1.76 -10.88
N ARG A 671 27.77 2.63 -11.71
CA ARG A 671 28.81 3.59 -11.31
C ARG A 671 28.43 4.97 -11.82
N GLU A 672 28.52 5.98 -10.95
CA GLU A 672 28.31 7.37 -11.31
C GLU A 672 29.44 7.82 -12.24
N HIS A 673 29.06 8.31 -13.42
CA HIS A 673 30.02 8.91 -14.32
C HIS A 673 30.41 10.29 -13.79
N ARG A 674 31.52 10.36 -13.03
CA ARG A 674 32.13 11.64 -12.70
C ARG A 674 32.51 12.35 -14.00
N VAL A 675 31.72 13.34 -14.41
CA VAL A 675 32.16 14.30 -15.43
C VAL A 675 33.29 15.10 -14.80
N THR A 676 34.53 14.63 -14.95
CA THR A 676 35.71 15.43 -14.69
C THR A 676 35.63 16.63 -15.63
N GLY A 677 35.28 17.79 -15.06
CA GLY A 677 35.32 19.07 -15.74
C GLY A 677 36.74 19.43 -16.15
N ALA A 678 37.22 18.84 -17.24
CA ALA A 678 38.30 19.37 -18.04
C ALA A 678 37.68 19.94 -19.31
N ARG A 679 37.06 21.12 -19.20
CA ARG A 679 37.06 22.05 -20.33
C ARG A 679 38.52 22.43 -20.55
N ILE A 680 39.20 21.68 -21.42
CA ILE A 680 40.43 22.14 -22.03
C ILE A 680 40.03 23.38 -22.84
N ARG A 681 40.69 24.49 -22.51
CA ARG A 681 40.45 25.83 -23.06
C ARG A 681 40.56 25.88 -24.58
#